data_AF-A0A950VUF0-F1
#
_entry.id   AF-A0A950VUF0-F1
#
_cell.length_a   1.000
_cell.length_b   1.000
_cell.length_c   1.000
_cell.angle_alpha   90.00
_cell.angle_beta   90.00
_cell.angle_gamma   90.00
#
_symmetry.space_group_name_H-M   'P 1'
#
loop_
_entity.id
_entity.type
_entity.pdbx_description
1 polymer ?
#
loop_
_entity_poly.entity_id
_entity_poly.type
_entity_poly.pdbx_seq_one_letter_code
_entity_poly.pdbx_strand_id
1 'polypeptide(L)'
;MNVRRLAVVASILLCTSVFADEPQLRKDVAFLAAPATDGRGISTNGIHKAAEYIEGRLKSIGLQPAFGTSYRQLFPIKTGVALGNGNKLEGVADGDWTPLGFSSPGAFAGPIAFVGYGIDATPIGYNDFDGIDLKGKVAVMLRYEPQEKDDASKFDGRKPSRWSAMRYKVLQARERGAVAVIFTTGPLQDEGKDKVPPLVNDGPESPAGIPVLQVKTSVAEKWVGDLTAWQKSVDADLKPRSKVLETRISGVADVKPQFVDAENIAGILPGRGALANEVVVLGAHYDHLGYGGQGSMKPNEHAIHPGADDNASGDAAIMAIAERLKTQLADVNNRRTIVVALFSGEEVGLAGSSWFVGHSPLIPRVVAMINLDMVGQMRDNRLIVFGSDSAPQWKEVVDAATSFSKINVTSSGDGYGPSDQTSFYAKQIPVLHFFTGAHDRYHTPEDVAESLNYAGIEHVVDFGTSVMMHLASGRVTPQYARAASAPAMEGDSRGYGAYLGTVPDYSAMSETTGGVLLADVRPGSPADKAGIRGKDRIVSIGGTRIENLYDMSYALQDHKPGDTVDIIVIRNGEKKSLRATLTTRGGAAAPAPKVSSLVIKAGKPYEKTFDGEKHLKDIRQLTFGGENAEAYFSPDGTKIIYQATVPGAGCDQEYTMDLVTGETKLVSSGKGRTTCGYFKYPQGDRIVYATTEGGAPECPAKPDMSHGYVWPVYPSFDIVEANVDGSNAKKITATAGYDAEMTWCHQGGKMIFTSMRDGDLDLYEMDAASGKVKRLTNTPGYDGGAFYNGDCTQIVWRANHPAGPALDEDRALLAKDLVKPLHMELFLMNADGTNQRQITSNGAANFCPYFMNDGKRIIFASNVNAKGFDFDLWTVGKDGQGLERITTAPGFDGFCVFSPDGQYLIWASSRAQPEGHEMNLFIAKWVE
;
A
#
# COMPACT_ATOMS: atom_id res chain seq x y z
N MET A 1 -23.48 -13.50 -63.45
CA MET A 1 -23.17 -12.45 -62.44
C MET A 1 -24.26 -12.53 -61.37
N ASN A 2 -24.05 -12.82 -60.09
CA ASN A 2 -22.83 -12.75 -59.28
C ASN A 2 -22.90 -13.82 -58.17
N VAL A 3 -22.13 -14.91 -58.36
CA VAL A 3 -21.77 -15.91 -57.34
C VAL A 3 -20.57 -15.41 -56.49
N ARG A 4 -20.30 -14.09 -56.49
CA ARG A 4 -19.09 -13.48 -55.88
C ARG A 4 -19.34 -12.65 -54.61
N ARG A 5 -20.54 -12.67 -54.02
CA ARG A 5 -20.84 -11.90 -52.79
C ARG A 5 -21.10 -12.73 -51.53
N LEU A 6 -21.14 -14.06 -51.61
CA LEU A 6 -21.18 -14.94 -50.43
C LEU A 6 -19.81 -15.50 -50.00
N ALA A 7 -18.74 -15.24 -50.77
CA ALA A 7 -17.40 -15.79 -50.52
C ALA A 7 -16.48 -14.89 -49.68
N VAL A 8 -16.94 -13.72 -49.22
CA VAL A 8 -16.10 -12.78 -48.44
C VAL A 8 -16.45 -12.77 -46.94
N VAL A 9 -17.58 -13.37 -46.53
CA VAL A 9 -17.96 -13.51 -45.11
C VAL A 9 -17.60 -14.90 -44.55
N ALA A 10 -17.22 -15.86 -45.41
CA ALA A 10 -16.92 -17.24 -45.02
C ALA A 10 -15.41 -17.59 -44.94
N SER A 11 -14.49 -16.65 -45.18
CA SER A 11 -13.04 -16.91 -45.14
C SER A 11 -12.35 -16.45 -43.84
N ILE A 12 -13.11 -16.03 -42.82
CA ILE A 12 -12.60 -15.73 -41.47
C ILE A 12 -12.81 -16.93 -40.50
N LEU A 13 -13.48 -18.00 -40.93
CA LEU A 13 -13.90 -19.11 -40.06
C LEU A 13 -13.08 -20.41 -40.13
N LEU A 14 -11.90 -20.41 -40.75
CA LEU A 14 -10.96 -21.53 -40.65
C LEU A 14 -9.52 -21.02 -40.49
N CYS A 15 -9.19 -20.63 -39.26
CA CYS A 15 -7.90 -21.03 -38.71
C CYS A 15 -8.22 -21.74 -37.40
N THR A 16 -8.31 -23.06 -37.50
CA THR A 16 -8.27 -23.99 -36.38
C THR A 16 -7.28 -23.51 -35.33
N SER A 17 -7.72 -23.48 -34.09
CA SER A 17 -6.90 -23.45 -32.87
C SER A 17 -5.54 -24.13 -33.09
N VAL A 18 -4.49 -23.34 -33.27
CA VAL A 18 -3.12 -23.85 -33.30
C VAL A 18 -2.62 -23.81 -31.87
N PHE A 19 -2.90 -24.89 -31.13
CA PHE A 19 -2.29 -25.23 -29.82
C PHE A 19 -0.81 -25.61 -29.97
N ALA A 20 -0.03 -24.89 -30.80
CA ALA A 20 1.34 -25.32 -31.18
C ALA A 20 2.47 -24.64 -30.39
N ASP A 21 2.17 -23.78 -29.41
CA ASP A 21 3.21 -23.05 -28.69
C ASP A 21 3.59 -23.67 -27.35
N GLU A 22 2.68 -24.41 -26.69
CA GLU A 22 2.95 -25.02 -25.37
C GLU A 22 4.30 -25.76 -25.31
N PRO A 23 4.68 -26.61 -26.28
CA PRO A 23 5.96 -27.32 -26.23
C PRO A 23 7.17 -26.39 -26.28
N GLN A 24 7.11 -25.32 -27.09
CA GLN A 24 8.20 -24.37 -27.22
C GLN A 24 8.26 -23.40 -26.03
N LEU A 25 7.11 -22.95 -25.52
CA LEU A 25 7.01 -22.17 -24.27
C LEU A 25 7.63 -22.93 -23.09
N ARG A 26 7.24 -24.21 -22.91
CA ARG A 26 7.81 -25.09 -21.89
C ARG A 26 9.31 -25.24 -22.04
N LYS A 27 9.81 -25.38 -23.28
CA LYS A 27 11.24 -25.48 -23.55
C LYS A 27 11.99 -24.19 -23.21
N ASP A 28 11.45 -23.04 -23.59
CA ASP A 28 12.05 -21.74 -23.30
C ASP A 28 12.11 -21.48 -21.79
N VAL A 29 11.00 -21.66 -21.08
CA VAL A 29 10.96 -21.53 -19.61
C VAL A 29 11.90 -22.53 -18.93
N ALA A 30 11.85 -23.82 -19.31
CA ALA A 30 12.66 -24.85 -18.68
C ALA A 30 14.16 -24.61 -18.85
N PHE A 31 14.60 -23.99 -19.95
CA PHE A 31 15.99 -23.61 -20.11
C PHE A 31 16.33 -22.39 -19.24
N LEU A 32 15.52 -21.33 -19.32
CA LEU A 32 15.80 -20.05 -18.65
C LEU A 32 15.77 -20.18 -17.12
N ALA A 33 14.85 -20.99 -16.59
CA ALA A 33 14.74 -21.30 -15.16
C ALA A 33 15.52 -22.57 -14.75
N ALA A 34 16.41 -23.10 -15.59
CA ALA A 34 17.19 -24.28 -15.23
C ALA A 34 18.22 -23.95 -14.13
N PRO A 35 18.57 -24.89 -13.25
CA PRO A 35 19.70 -24.71 -12.34
C PRO A 35 21.02 -24.32 -13.04
N ALA A 36 21.20 -24.72 -14.29
CA ALA A 36 22.38 -24.40 -15.09
C ALA A 36 22.51 -22.91 -15.48
N THR A 37 21.42 -22.12 -15.37
CA THR A 37 21.44 -20.66 -15.59
C THR A 37 21.66 -19.89 -14.29
N ASP A 38 22.04 -20.55 -13.18
CA ASP A 38 22.47 -19.94 -11.92
C ASP A 38 21.57 -18.78 -11.46
N GLY A 39 20.25 -18.94 -11.65
CA GLY A 39 19.23 -17.94 -11.31
C GLY A 39 19.36 -16.59 -12.03
N ARG A 40 20.17 -16.51 -13.10
CA ARG A 40 20.37 -15.33 -13.96
C ARG A 40 20.73 -14.06 -13.19
N GLY A 41 21.50 -14.19 -12.11
CA GLY A 41 22.09 -13.05 -11.42
C GLY A 41 23.07 -12.29 -12.31
N ILE A 42 23.05 -10.96 -12.25
CA ILE A 42 23.87 -10.06 -13.08
C ILE A 42 25.38 -10.36 -13.00
N SER A 43 25.84 -10.97 -11.90
CA SER A 43 27.24 -11.38 -11.70
C SER A 43 27.49 -12.88 -11.87
N THR A 44 26.51 -13.69 -12.30
CA THR A 44 26.67 -15.14 -12.47
C THR A 44 27.02 -15.50 -13.91
N ASN A 45 27.63 -16.66 -14.15
CA ASN A 45 27.82 -17.15 -15.52
C ASN A 45 26.49 -17.50 -16.21
N GLY A 46 25.45 -17.72 -15.41
CA GLY A 46 24.12 -18.08 -15.86
C GLY A 46 23.41 -17.03 -16.71
N ILE A 47 23.61 -15.74 -16.41
CA ILE A 47 23.03 -14.64 -17.22
C ILE A 47 23.56 -14.67 -18.66
N HIS A 48 24.84 -14.99 -18.86
CA HIS A 48 25.44 -15.08 -20.20
C HIS A 48 24.91 -16.29 -20.98
N LYS A 49 24.65 -17.42 -20.31
CA LYS A 49 24.02 -18.59 -20.94
C LYS A 49 22.58 -18.29 -21.36
N ALA A 50 21.83 -17.56 -20.53
CA ALA A 50 20.49 -17.10 -20.87
C ALA A 50 20.53 -16.14 -22.08
N ALA A 51 21.45 -15.18 -22.10
CA ALA A 51 21.65 -14.26 -23.23
C ALA A 51 21.99 -14.99 -24.54
N GLU A 52 22.87 -16.00 -24.50
CA GLU A 52 23.18 -16.86 -25.65
C GLU A 52 21.96 -17.64 -26.15
N TYR A 53 21.18 -18.20 -25.23
CA TYR A 53 19.95 -18.92 -25.57
C TYR A 53 18.92 -18.01 -26.23
N ILE A 54 18.66 -16.85 -25.63
CA ILE A 54 17.73 -15.84 -26.13
C ILE A 54 18.17 -15.37 -27.51
N GLU A 55 19.44 -15.00 -27.70
CA GLU A 55 19.97 -14.61 -29.00
C GLU A 55 19.78 -15.72 -30.05
N GLY A 56 20.00 -16.97 -29.67
CA GLY A 56 19.73 -18.14 -30.50
C GLY A 56 18.25 -18.25 -30.89
N ARG A 57 17.33 -18.04 -29.94
CA ARG A 57 15.89 -18.02 -30.19
C ARG A 57 15.49 -16.90 -31.16
N LEU A 58 15.94 -15.66 -30.93
CA LEU A 58 15.67 -14.53 -31.84
C LEU A 58 16.17 -14.80 -33.27
N LYS A 59 17.35 -15.41 -33.42
CA LYS A 59 17.89 -15.86 -34.73
C LYS A 59 17.01 -16.94 -35.36
N SER A 60 16.57 -17.93 -34.59
CA SER A 60 15.72 -19.02 -35.10
C SER A 60 14.35 -18.55 -35.57
N ILE A 61 13.79 -17.50 -34.95
CA ILE A 61 12.57 -16.81 -35.39
C ILE A 61 12.82 -16.02 -36.70
N GLY A 62 14.07 -15.73 -37.03
CA GLY A 62 14.45 -14.98 -38.22
C GLY A 62 14.28 -13.47 -38.07
N LEU A 63 14.54 -12.97 -36.86
CA LEU A 63 14.71 -11.54 -36.57
C LEU A 63 16.10 -11.08 -37.03
N GLN A 64 16.30 -9.76 -37.12
CA GLN A 64 17.59 -9.13 -37.43
C GLN A 64 18.19 -8.53 -36.14
N PRO A 65 19.51 -8.33 -36.06
CA PRO A 65 20.12 -7.69 -34.90
C PRO A 65 19.62 -6.24 -34.71
N ALA A 66 19.35 -5.82 -33.47
CA ALA A 66 18.82 -4.48 -33.18
C ALA A 66 19.89 -3.38 -33.02
N PHE A 67 21.14 -3.75 -32.76
CA PHE A 67 22.23 -2.83 -32.45
C PHE A 67 23.32 -2.90 -33.54
N GLY A 68 22.95 -2.51 -34.76
CA GLY A 68 23.80 -2.63 -35.93
C GLY A 68 23.93 -4.09 -36.37
N THR A 69 25.11 -4.69 -36.21
CA THR A 69 25.34 -6.11 -36.52
C THR A 69 25.17 -7.02 -35.30
N SER A 70 24.89 -6.46 -34.12
CA SER A 70 24.79 -7.19 -32.84
C SER A 70 23.36 -7.25 -32.32
N TYR A 71 22.99 -8.39 -31.71
CA TYR A 71 21.77 -8.51 -30.90
C TYR A 71 21.96 -7.95 -29.49
N ARG A 72 23.22 -7.72 -29.08
CA ARG A 72 23.58 -7.36 -27.71
C ARG A 72 23.96 -5.89 -27.61
N GLN A 73 23.43 -5.21 -26.59
CA GLN A 73 23.84 -3.87 -26.18
C GLN A 73 24.45 -3.97 -24.78
N LEU A 74 25.77 -3.78 -24.69
CA LEU A 74 26.50 -3.79 -23.42
C LEU A 74 26.35 -2.47 -22.68
N PHE A 75 26.30 -2.55 -21.35
CA PHE A 75 26.27 -1.39 -20.47
C PHE A 75 26.81 -1.71 -19.06
N PRO A 76 27.43 -0.74 -18.37
CA PRO A 76 27.98 -0.96 -17.04
C PRO A 76 26.88 -0.89 -15.97
N ILE A 77 26.83 -1.87 -15.06
CA ILE A 77 26.03 -1.84 -13.84
C ILE A 77 26.97 -1.80 -12.64
N LYS A 78 26.72 -0.87 -11.71
CA LYS A 78 27.39 -0.89 -10.42
C LYS A 78 26.87 -2.08 -9.63
N THR A 79 27.73 -3.08 -9.42
CA THR A 79 27.41 -4.23 -8.59
C THR A 79 27.95 -4.09 -7.19
N GLY A 80 28.84 -3.12 -6.95
CA GLY A 80 29.39 -2.95 -5.62
C GLY A 80 30.45 -1.92 -5.37
N VAL A 81 31.24 -2.18 -4.32
CA VAL A 81 32.42 -1.40 -3.96
C VAL A 81 33.58 -2.28 -3.48
N ALA A 82 34.80 -1.80 -3.72
CA ALA A 82 36.04 -2.35 -3.19
C ALA A 82 36.75 -1.32 -2.30
N LEU A 83 37.55 -1.82 -1.37
CA LEU A 83 38.47 -0.98 -0.60
C LEU A 83 39.57 -0.43 -1.51
N GLY A 84 39.78 0.89 -1.46
CA GLY A 84 40.96 1.52 -2.03
C GLY A 84 42.17 1.44 -1.09
N ASN A 85 43.34 1.80 -1.61
CA ASN A 85 44.61 1.71 -0.88
C ASN A 85 44.81 2.87 0.11
N GLY A 86 43.98 3.91 0.06
CA GLY A 86 44.09 5.11 0.90
C GLY A 86 43.40 5.02 2.26
N ASN A 87 42.80 3.87 2.60
CA ASN A 87 42.07 3.67 3.85
C ASN A 87 43.01 3.80 5.06
N LYS A 88 42.65 4.68 6.01
CA LYS A 88 43.39 4.86 7.27
C LYS A 88 42.46 5.26 8.43
N LEU A 89 42.70 4.72 9.62
CA LEU A 89 42.11 5.19 10.87
C LEU A 89 43.22 5.37 11.90
N GLU A 90 43.49 6.61 12.30
CA GLU A 90 44.64 6.92 13.16
C GLU A 90 44.52 6.25 14.53
N GLY A 91 45.59 5.56 14.95
CA GLY A 91 45.65 4.90 16.26
C GLY A 91 44.89 3.58 16.37
N VAL A 92 44.36 3.04 15.26
CA VAL A 92 43.70 1.72 15.22
C VAL A 92 44.47 0.80 14.27
N ALA A 93 44.71 -0.44 14.69
CA ALA A 93 45.45 -1.40 13.89
C ALA A 93 44.66 -1.84 12.65
N ASP A 94 45.37 -2.13 11.56
CA ASP A 94 44.78 -2.72 10.37
C ASP A 94 44.11 -4.06 10.73
N GLY A 95 42.88 -4.27 10.26
CA GLY A 95 42.07 -5.46 10.60
C GLY A 95 41.19 -5.33 11.84
N ASP A 96 41.30 -4.23 12.61
CA ASP A 96 40.37 -3.92 13.71
C ASP A 96 39.24 -2.96 13.29
N TRP A 97 39.22 -2.56 12.01
CA TRP A 97 38.23 -1.67 11.42
C TRP A 97 38.12 -1.86 9.91
N THR A 98 37.04 -1.37 9.31
CA THR A 98 36.86 -1.26 7.85
C THR A 98 35.85 -0.15 7.52
N PRO A 99 35.94 0.52 6.35
CA PRO A 99 34.81 1.27 5.79
C PRO A 99 33.61 0.37 5.50
N LEU A 100 32.42 0.95 5.51
CA LEU A 100 31.19 0.31 5.01
C LEU A 100 31.01 0.51 3.50
N GLY A 101 30.26 -0.37 2.84
CA GLY A 101 30.12 -0.38 1.38
C GLY A 101 29.51 0.92 0.82
N PHE A 102 28.60 1.51 1.58
CA PHE A 102 27.97 2.79 1.26
C PHE A 102 28.73 4.04 1.75
N SER A 103 29.95 3.89 2.28
CA SER A 103 30.76 5.05 2.71
C SER A 103 31.02 6.02 1.56
N SER A 104 31.01 7.33 1.84
CA SER A 104 31.66 8.27 0.92
C SER A 104 33.17 8.26 1.13
N PRO A 105 33.97 8.40 0.05
CA PRO A 105 35.40 8.60 0.20
C PRO A 105 35.69 9.99 0.78
N GLY A 106 36.70 10.11 1.62
CA GLY A 106 37.11 11.39 2.18
C GLY A 106 37.88 11.28 3.50
N ALA A 107 38.62 12.34 3.80
CA ALA A 107 39.28 12.53 5.08
C ALA A 107 38.30 13.10 6.12
N PHE A 108 38.46 12.70 7.37
CA PHE A 108 37.68 13.21 8.49
C PHE A 108 38.55 13.38 9.73
N ALA A 109 38.20 14.34 10.59
CA ALA A 109 38.83 14.55 11.88
C ALA A 109 37.88 15.30 12.83
N GLY A 110 37.76 14.86 14.07
CA GLY A 110 36.91 15.53 15.06
C GLY A 110 36.93 14.86 16.43
N PRO A 111 36.39 15.53 17.47
CA PRO A 111 36.13 14.88 18.76
C PRO A 111 35.02 13.84 18.60
N ILE A 112 34.98 12.86 19.51
CA ILE A 112 33.96 11.82 19.53
C ILE A 112 32.66 12.36 20.13
N ALA A 113 31.54 12.09 19.46
CA ALA A 113 30.22 12.11 20.06
C ALA A 113 29.69 10.68 20.08
N PHE A 114 29.63 10.06 21.25
CA PHE A 114 29.01 8.75 21.41
C PHE A 114 27.49 8.96 21.53
N VAL A 115 26.75 8.52 20.52
CA VAL A 115 25.30 8.75 20.41
C VAL A 115 24.51 7.45 20.57
N GLY A 116 24.94 6.58 21.48
CA GLY A 116 24.22 5.35 21.80
C GLY A 116 23.97 4.47 20.57
N TYR A 117 22.71 4.20 20.24
CA TYR A 117 22.32 3.47 19.04
C TYR A 117 22.18 4.37 17.80
N GLY A 118 22.27 5.69 17.95
CA GLY A 118 22.12 6.66 16.86
C GLY A 118 20.70 6.76 16.33
N ILE A 119 19.72 6.54 17.20
CA ILE A 119 18.29 6.49 16.84
C ILE A 119 17.60 7.80 17.16
N ASP A 120 16.86 8.34 16.20
CA ASP A 120 15.78 9.31 16.42
C ASP A 120 14.44 8.63 16.18
N ALA A 121 13.79 8.22 17.27
CA ALA A 121 12.46 7.62 17.30
C ALA A 121 11.55 8.46 18.21
N THR A 122 11.55 9.77 17.98
CA THR A 122 10.69 10.74 18.71
C THR A 122 9.22 10.29 18.87
N PRO A 123 8.55 9.65 17.89
CA PRO A 123 7.17 9.17 18.05
C PRO A 123 6.96 8.15 19.18
N ILE A 124 7.99 7.41 19.57
CA ILE A 124 7.97 6.46 20.71
C ILE A 124 8.77 6.98 21.91
N GLY A 125 9.19 8.25 21.88
CA GLY A 125 9.85 8.94 22.98
C GLY A 125 11.31 8.57 23.20
N TYR A 126 12.02 8.14 22.16
CA TYR A 126 13.45 7.79 22.25
C TYR A 126 14.27 8.58 21.21
N ASN A 127 15.24 9.37 21.66
CA ASN A 127 16.13 10.13 20.76
C ASN A 127 17.56 10.22 21.32
N ASP A 128 18.49 9.46 20.72
CA ASP A 128 19.90 9.46 21.11
C ASP A 128 20.61 10.80 20.84
N PHE A 129 20.05 11.67 20.02
CA PHE A 129 20.65 12.95 19.67
C PHE A 129 20.23 14.11 20.59
N ASP A 130 19.28 13.87 21.52
CA ASP A 130 18.80 14.90 22.43
C ASP A 130 19.95 15.49 23.26
N GLY A 131 20.14 16.81 23.15
CA GLY A 131 21.19 17.55 23.87
C GLY A 131 22.62 17.36 23.32
N ILE A 132 22.80 16.69 22.18
CA ILE A 132 24.12 16.45 21.56
C ILE A 132 24.27 17.22 20.24
N ASP A 133 25.23 18.13 20.19
CA ASP A 133 25.64 18.79 18.94
C ASP A 133 26.68 17.94 18.19
N LEU A 134 26.37 17.53 16.95
CA LEU A 134 27.29 16.73 16.13
C LEU A 134 28.17 17.56 15.19
N LYS A 135 27.99 18.88 15.13
CA LYS A 135 28.75 19.75 14.21
C LYS A 135 30.26 19.59 14.41
N GLY A 136 30.95 19.12 13.35
CA GLY A 136 32.40 18.94 13.34
C GLY A 136 32.90 17.72 14.12
N LYS A 137 32.01 16.81 14.53
CA LYS A 137 32.34 15.66 15.38
C LYS A 137 32.23 14.33 14.63
N VAL A 138 32.93 13.32 15.13
CA VAL A 138 32.82 11.94 14.67
C VAL A 138 31.77 11.24 15.53
N ALA A 139 30.67 10.83 14.93
CA ALA A 139 29.60 10.12 15.63
C ALA A 139 29.99 8.64 15.80
N VAL A 140 30.09 8.17 17.04
CA VAL A 140 30.31 6.75 17.37
C VAL A 140 28.98 6.18 17.86
N MET A 141 28.53 5.08 17.28
CA MET A 141 27.23 4.48 17.63
C MET A 141 27.18 2.96 17.47
N LEU A 142 26.24 2.35 18.18
CA LEU A 142 25.96 0.92 18.12
C LEU A 142 25.13 0.58 16.87
N ARG A 143 25.41 -0.59 16.29
CA ARG A 143 24.47 -1.27 15.39
C ARG A 143 23.20 -1.69 16.15
N TYR A 144 22.14 -2.05 15.43
CA TYR A 144 20.86 -2.54 15.99
C TYR A 144 20.14 -1.53 16.89
N GLU A 145 19.35 -1.95 17.87
CA GLU A 145 18.51 -1.08 18.69
C GLU A 145 18.36 -1.61 20.13
N PRO A 146 17.84 -0.81 21.08
CA PRO A 146 17.57 -1.27 22.44
C PRO A 146 16.57 -2.44 22.48
N GLN A 147 16.75 -3.33 23.45
CA GLN A 147 15.80 -4.41 23.75
C GLN A 147 15.46 -5.35 22.58
N GLU A 148 16.36 -5.63 21.62
CA GLU A 148 16.05 -6.48 20.43
C GLU A 148 15.52 -7.89 20.76
N LYS A 149 15.81 -8.37 21.98
CA LYS A 149 15.42 -9.70 22.45
C LYS A 149 14.09 -9.70 23.21
N ASP A 150 13.47 -8.54 23.37
CA ASP A 150 12.22 -8.36 24.08
C ASP A 150 11.04 -8.30 23.11
N ASP A 151 10.07 -9.22 23.27
CA ASP A 151 8.84 -9.22 22.49
C ASP A 151 7.99 -7.96 22.70
N ALA A 152 8.16 -7.30 23.85
CA ALA A 152 7.47 -6.07 24.22
C ALA A 152 8.25 -4.79 23.86
N SER A 153 9.39 -4.91 23.17
CA SER A 153 10.18 -3.74 22.75
C SER A 153 9.34 -2.77 21.94
N LYS A 154 9.43 -1.47 22.27
CA LYS A 154 8.75 -0.40 21.51
C LYS A 154 9.33 -0.19 20.11
N PHE A 155 10.46 -0.85 19.80
CA PHE A 155 11.11 -0.86 18.49
C PHE A 155 10.67 -2.06 17.65
N ASP A 156 9.37 -2.33 17.55
CA ASP A 156 8.80 -3.46 16.78
C ASP A 156 9.10 -4.87 17.35
N GLY A 157 9.18 -4.97 18.69
CA GLY A 157 9.43 -6.23 19.38
C GLY A 157 10.79 -6.82 19.03
N ARG A 158 10.81 -8.07 18.56
CA ARG A 158 12.03 -8.74 18.08
C ARG A 158 12.38 -8.45 16.62
N LYS A 159 11.53 -7.73 15.89
CA LYS A 159 11.80 -7.39 14.49
C LYS A 159 12.60 -6.09 14.45
N PRO A 160 13.62 -5.98 13.58
CA PRO A 160 14.35 -4.72 13.44
C PRO A 160 13.41 -3.59 13.01
N SER A 161 13.29 -2.54 13.82
CA SER A 161 12.54 -1.35 13.45
C SER A 161 13.22 -0.62 12.30
N ARG A 162 12.49 0.26 11.60
CA ARG A 162 13.07 1.16 10.59
C ARG A 162 14.22 2.03 11.15
N TRP A 163 14.20 2.35 12.44
CA TRP A 163 15.20 3.23 13.06
C TRP A 163 16.53 2.50 13.29
N SER A 164 16.52 1.16 13.29
CA SER A 164 17.73 0.34 13.34
C SER A 164 18.56 0.41 12.04
N ALA A 165 17.97 0.86 10.93
CA ALA A 165 18.61 0.90 9.62
C ALA A 165 19.86 1.78 9.62
N MET A 166 21.02 1.20 9.29
CA MET A 166 22.32 1.89 9.38
C MET A 166 22.38 3.16 8.51
N ARG A 167 21.81 3.13 7.30
CA ARG A 167 21.73 4.31 6.42
C ARG A 167 20.88 5.43 7.03
N TYR A 168 19.78 5.09 7.71
CA TYR A 168 18.95 6.08 8.41
C TYR A 168 19.72 6.75 9.55
N LYS A 169 20.43 5.97 10.38
CA LYS A 169 21.27 6.51 11.46
C LYS A 169 22.35 7.45 10.94
N VAL A 170 22.98 7.09 9.82
CA VAL A 170 23.99 7.91 9.17
C VAL A 170 23.39 9.21 8.62
N LEU A 171 22.21 9.15 8.01
CA LEU A 171 21.44 10.32 7.60
C LEU A 171 21.22 11.26 8.81
N GLN A 172 20.69 10.74 9.92
CA GLN A 172 20.42 11.54 11.13
C GLN A 172 21.67 12.20 11.71
N ALA A 173 22.81 11.48 11.74
CA ALA A 173 24.08 12.02 12.21
C ALA A 173 24.64 13.09 11.26
N ARG A 174 24.58 12.84 9.95
CA ARG A 174 25.05 13.75 8.89
C ARG A 174 24.29 15.08 8.92
N GLU A 175 22.96 15.02 9.01
CA GLU A 175 22.12 16.23 9.01
C GLU A 175 22.32 17.08 10.28
N ARG A 176 22.83 16.48 11.36
CA ARG A 176 23.24 17.18 12.59
C ARG A 176 24.71 17.66 12.55
N GLY A 177 25.39 17.50 11.42
CA GLY A 177 26.73 18.05 11.17
C GLY A 177 27.90 17.14 11.52
N ALA A 178 27.67 15.83 11.73
CA ALA A 178 28.75 14.87 11.88
C ALA A 178 29.64 14.85 10.62
N VAL A 179 30.96 14.77 10.83
CA VAL A 179 31.94 14.71 9.74
C VAL A 179 32.30 13.28 9.33
N ALA A 180 31.99 12.31 10.19
CA ALA A 180 32.07 10.88 9.92
C ALA A 180 31.21 10.11 10.93
N VAL A 181 30.89 8.87 10.57
CA VAL A 181 30.20 7.91 11.44
C VAL A 181 31.08 6.67 11.62
N ILE A 182 31.16 6.17 12.85
CA ILE A 182 31.82 4.91 13.17
C ILE A 182 30.85 4.01 13.94
N PHE A 183 30.53 2.86 13.36
CA PHE A 183 29.71 1.84 13.97
C PHE A 183 30.53 0.85 14.79
N THR A 184 29.88 0.26 15.80
CA THR A 184 30.38 -0.94 16.46
C THR A 184 29.22 -1.88 16.82
N THR A 185 29.45 -3.18 16.83
CA THR A 185 28.46 -4.14 17.31
C THR A 185 28.42 -4.12 18.84
N GLY A 186 27.23 -3.99 19.42
CA GLY A 186 27.05 -4.01 20.88
C GLY A 186 27.42 -5.38 21.47
N PRO A 187 28.05 -5.43 22.66
CA PRO A 187 28.44 -6.68 23.31
C PRO A 187 27.28 -7.63 23.69
N LEU A 188 26.03 -7.15 23.72
CA LEU A 188 24.84 -7.97 24.00
C LEU A 188 24.22 -8.65 22.77
N GLN A 189 24.70 -8.34 21.55
CA GLN A 189 24.15 -8.87 20.31
C GLN A 189 24.56 -10.33 20.07
N ASP A 190 23.74 -11.06 19.31
CA ASP A 190 23.99 -12.47 18.97
C ASP A 190 25.08 -12.65 17.90
N GLU A 191 25.43 -11.58 17.18
CA GLU A 191 26.53 -11.56 16.23
C GLU A 191 27.88 -11.80 16.93
N GLY A 192 28.83 -12.44 16.23
CA GLY A 192 30.13 -12.78 16.78
C GLY A 192 30.85 -11.59 17.43
N LYS A 193 31.10 -11.69 18.75
CA LYS A 193 31.75 -10.65 19.56
C LYS A 193 33.12 -10.26 19.00
N ASP A 194 33.41 -8.96 19.05
CA ASP A 194 34.72 -8.37 18.75
C ASP A 194 35.29 -8.72 17.36
N LYS A 195 34.41 -8.80 16.36
CA LYS A 195 34.78 -8.98 14.96
C LYS A 195 34.47 -7.72 14.17
N VAL A 196 35.31 -7.44 13.18
CA VAL A 196 34.98 -6.49 12.12
C VAL A 196 34.09 -7.25 11.13
N PRO A 197 32.83 -6.83 10.91
CA PRO A 197 32.01 -7.42 9.86
C PRO A 197 32.72 -7.25 8.51
N PRO A 198 32.65 -8.24 7.60
CA PRO A 198 33.26 -8.10 6.28
C PRO A 198 32.65 -6.90 5.55
N LEU A 199 33.41 -6.32 4.61
CA LEU A 199 32.83 -5.39 3.66
C LEU A 199 31.74 -6.14 2.89
N VAL A 200 30.49 -5.76 3.12
CA VAL A 200 29.36 -6.26 2.34
C VAL A 200 29.28 -5.41 1.08
N ASN A 201 29.06 -6.11 -0.03
CA ASN A 201 28.80 -5.46 -1.27
C ASN A 201 27.36 -4.92 -1.26
N ASP A 202 27.21 -3.60 -1.06
CA ASP A 202 25.93 -2.90 -1.00
C ASP A 202 25.29 -2.65 -2.39
N GLY A 203 25.50 -3.52 -3.38
CA GLY A 203 24.84 -3.44 -4.70
C GLY A 203 25.04 -2.10 -5.46
N PRO A 204 24.04 -1.64 -6.24
CA PRO A 204 24.11 -0.39 -7.01
C PRO A 204 23.99 0.87 -6.15
N GLU A 205 23.97 0.76 -4.83
CA GLU A 205 23.48 1.82 -3.97
C GLU A 205 24.40 3.07 -3.94
N SER A 206 23.80 4.24 -3.77
CA SER A 206 24.54 5.51 -3.71
C SER A 206 25.29 5.69 -2.37
N PRO A 207 26.42 6.43 -2.35
CA PRO A 207 27.15 6.75 -1.11
C PRO A 207 26.34 7.58 -0.10
N ALA A 208 26.67 7.48 1.19
CA ALA A 208 25.98 8.18 2.29
C ALA A 208 26.25 9.69 2.41
N GLY A 209 27.23 10.23 1.68
CA GLY A 209 27.60 11.64 1.69
C GLY A 209 28.64 12.05 2.74
N ILE A 210 29.02 11.14 3.66
CA ILE A 210 30.12 11.29 4.63
C ILE A 210 30.88 9.96 4.78
N PRO A 211 32.13 9.98 5.28
CA PRO A 211 32.84 8.75 5.66
C PRO A 211 32.07 7.94 6.71
N VAL A 212 31.91 6.63 6.45
CA VAL A 212 31.23 5.68 7.34
C VAL A 212 32.09 4.44 7.52
N LEU A 213 32.42 4.15 8.77
CA LEU A 213 33.32 3.06 9.15
C LEU A 213 32.66 2.17 10.19
N GLN A 214 33.28 1.03 10.43
CA GLN A 214 32.97 0.17 11.56
C GLN A 214 34.26 -0.34 12.21
N VAL A 215 34.20 -0.52 13.53
CA VAL A 215 35.32 -1.00 14.34
C VAL A 215 34.89 -2.17 15.22
N LYS A 216 35.88 -2.96 15.64
CA LYS A 216 35.72 -3.92 16.72
C LYS A 216 35.15 -3.28 17.99
N THR A 217 34.36 -4.05 18.74
CA THR A 217 33.80 -3.63 20.04
C THR A 217 34.91 -3.22 21.01
N SER A 218 36.01 -3.97 21.08
CA SER A 218 37.16 -3.66 21.93
C SER A 218 37.89 -2.36 21.56
N VAL A 219 37.83 -1.94 20.30
CA VAL A 219 38.34 -0.62 19.88
C VAL A 219 37.40 0.48 20.36
N ALA A 220 36.09 0.31 20.18
CA ALA A 220 35.10 1.28 20.64
C ALA A 220 35.12 1.44 22.18
N GLU A 221 35.26 0.37 22.95
CA GLU A 221 35.32 0.41 24.42
C GLU A 221 36.52 1.22 24.94
N LYS A 222 37.67 1.21 24.24
CA LYS A 222 38.82 2.08 24.56
C LYS A 222 38.48 3.57 24.42
N TRP A 223 37.50 3.91 23.59
CA TRP A 223 37.07 5.29 23.39
C TRP A 223 35.94 5.69 24.33
N VAL A 224 34.90 4.84 24.47
CA VAL A 224 33.64 5.24 25.10
C VAL A 224 33.40 4.63 26.48
N GLY A 225 34.18 3.62 26.88
CA GLY A 225 34.03 2.88 28.14
C GLY A 225 33.25 1.55 27.98
N ASP A 226 32.82 0.97 29.11
CA ASP A 226 32.14 -0.33 29.17
C ASP A 226 30.77 -0.29 28.46
N LEU A 227 30.72 -0.86 27.25
CA LEU A 227 29.52 -0.92 26.43
C LEU A 227 28.49 -1.94 26.95
N THR A 228 28.93 -2.95 27.69
CA THR A 228 28.02 -3.95 28.28
C THR A 228 27.18 -3.32 29.37
N ALA A 229 27.83 -2.61 30.29
CA ALA A 229 27.15 -1.86 31.34
C ALA A 229 26.24 -0.78 30.75
N TRP A 230 26.72 -0.10 29.70
CA TRP A 230 25.93 0.92 29.00
C TRP A 230 24.66 0.34 28.38
N GLN A 231 24.74 -0.72 27.57
CA GLN A 231 23.56 -1.33 26.93
C GLN A 231 22.53 -1.79 27.96
N LYS A 232 22.96 -2.51 29.00
CA LYS A 232 22.07 -2.95 30.08
C LYS A 232 21.36 -1.79 30.75
N SER A 233 22.04 -0.66 30.92
CA SER A 233 21.42 0.52 31.52
C SER A 233 20.37 1.14 30.59
N VAL A 234 20.60 1.18 29.28
CA VAL A 234 19.62 1.65 28.30
C VAL A 234 18.43 0.71 28.20
N ASP A 235 18.66 -0.59 28.14
CA ASP A 235 17.59 -1.59 28.10
C ASP A 235 16.71 -1.57 29.36
N ALA A 236 17.23 -1.09 30.50
CA ALA A 236 16.49 -1.04 31.76
C ALA A 236 15.43 0.08 31.82
N ASP A 237 15.63 1.20 31.12
CA ASP A 237 14.74 2.38 31.23
C ASP A 237 14.42 3.08 29.89
N LEU A 238 15.01 2.62 28.78
CA LEU A 238 14.92 3.21 27.45
C LEU A 238 15.26 4.72 27.42
N LYS A 239 16.26 5.14 28.19
CA LYS A 239 16.75 6.52 28.17
C LYS A 239 18.07 6.69 27.41
N PRO A 240 18.18 7.70 26.54
CA PRO A 240 19.45 8.06 25.91
C PRO A 240 20.56 8.33 26.94
N ARG A 241 21.77 7.88 26.64
CA ARG A 241 22.98 8.07 27.46
C ARG A 241 24.16 8.57 26.62
N SER A 242 23.84 9.42 25.65
CA SER A 242 24.78 9.99 24.71
C SER A 242 25.70 11.01 25.38
N LYS A 243 26.93 11.14 24.88
CA LYS A 243 27.96 12.01 25.46
C LYS A 243 29.00 12.45 24.42
N VAL A 244 29.51 13.66 24.58
CA VAL A 244 30.69 14.14 23.85
C VAL A 244 31.94 13.83 24.68
N LEU A 245 33.02 13.41 24.01
CA LEU A 245 34.29 13.05 24.62
C LEU A 245 35.40 13.91 24.04
N GLU A 246 36.42 14.20 24.86
CA GLU A 246 37.61 14.96 24.45
C GLU A 246 38.50 14.18 23.47
N THR A 247 38.40 12.85 23.47
CA THR A 247 39.12 11.98 22.54
C THR A 247 38.79 12.37 21.10
N ARG A 248 39.83 12.54 20.28
CA ARG A 248 39.73 12.89 18.86
C ARG A 248 40.05 11.69 18.00
N ILE A 249 39.31 11.53 16.90
CA ILE A 249 39.54 10.53 15.87
C ILE A 249 39.78 11.25 14.55
N SER A 250 40.71 10.72 13.75
CA SER A 250 40.91 11.12 12.36
C SER A 250 41.22 9.92 11.48
N GLY A 251 40.92 10.05 10.19
CA GLY A 251 41.14 8.99 9.22
C GLY A 251 40.78 9.39 7.80
N VAL A 252 40.87 8.42 6.90
CA VAL A 252 40.50 8.51 5.48
C VAL A 252 39.71 7.25 5.14
N ALA A 253 38.50 7.43 4.62
CA ALA A 253 37.77 6.37 3.93
C ALA A 253 38.06 6.47 2.43
N ASP A 254 38.42 5.36 1.80
CA ASP A 254 38.67 5.22 0.36
C ASP A 254 37.94 3.96 -0.13
N VAL A 255 36.74 4.15 -0.68
CA VAL A 255 35.96 3.08 -1.32
C VAL A 255 35.78 3.40 -2.79
N LYS A 256 35.89 2.39 -3.64
CA LYS A 256 35.83 2.52 -5.10
C LYS A 256 34.67 1.69 -5.63
N PRO A 257 33.79 2.27 -6.48
CA PRO A 257 32.71 1.49 -7.09
C PRO A 257 33.27 0.37 -7.97
N GLN A 258 32.62 -0.78 -7.92
CA GLN A 258 32.84 -1.92 -8.80
C GLN A 258 31.67 -2.03 -9.77
N PHE A 259 32.00 -2.24 -11.04
CA PHE A 259 31.05 -2.38 -12.13
C PHE A 259 31.24 -3.74 -12.79
N VAL A 260 30.15 -4.28 -13.33
CA VAL A 260 30.18 -5.37 -14.31
C VAL A 260 29.48 -4.91 -15.58
N ASP A 261 29.84 -5.51 -16.70
CA ASP A 261 29.13 -5.30 -17.97
C ASP A 261 27.91 -6.21 -18.02
N ALA A 262 26.73 -5.61 -18.11
CA ALA A 262 25.46 -6.27 -18.38
C ALA A 262 25.09 -6.09 -19.87
N GLU A 263 24.11 -6.86 -20.35
CA GLU A 263 23.74 -6.89 -21.76
C GLU A 263 22.22 -6.90 -21.97
N ASN A 264 21.69 -5.96 -22.76
CA ASN A 264 20.35 -6.09 -23.30
C ASN A 264 20.41 -6.92 -24.58
N ILE A 265 19.42 -7.78 -24.82
CA ILE A 265 19.32 -8.59 -26.03
C ILE A 265 18.10 -8.16 -26.84
N ALA A 266 18.28 -7.77 -28.11
CA ALA A 266 17.14 -7.34 -28.93
C ALA A 266 17.25 -7.73 -30.40
N GLY A 267 16.11 -8.13 -30.96
CA GLY A 267 15.93 -8.48 -32.37
C GLY A 267 14.86 -7.63 -33.05
N ILE A 268 14.97 -7.45 -34.36
CA ILE A 268 14.09 -6.62 -35.18
C ILE A 268 13.37 -7.47 -36.23
N LEU A 269 12.05 -7.33 -36.30
CA LEU A 269 11.27 -7.65 -37.50
C LEU A 269 11.09 -6.37 -38.33
N PRO A 270 11.75 -6.24 -39.49
CA PRO A 270 11.71 -5.00 -40.26
C PRO A 270 10.30 -4.65 -40.73
N GLY A 271 9.96 -3.36 -40.59
CA GLY A 271 8.75 -2.79 -41.14
C GLY A 271 8.77 -2.75 -42.67
N ARG A 272 7.60 -2.49 -43.26
CA ARG A 272 7.41 -2.39 -44.72
C ARG A 272 6.46 -1.25 -45.05
N GLY A 273 6.58 -0.71 -46.27
CA GLY A 273 5.70 0.34 -46.77
C GLY A 273 5.87 1.66 -46.01
N ALA A 274 4.78 2.44 -45.94
CA ALA A 274 4.76 3.76 -45.31
C ALA A 274 5.04 3.70 -43.79
N LEU A 275 4.70 2.59 -43.13
CA LEU A 275 4.89 2.42 -41.68
C LEU A 275 6.28 1.92 -41.29
N ALA A 276 7.18 1.65 -42.25
CA ALA A 276 8.47 1.02 -41.98
C ALA A 276 9.33 1.77 -40.96
N ASN A 277 9.18 3.10 -40.91
CA ASN A 277 9.94 3.97 -40.02
C ASN A 277 9.37 4.06 -38.60
N GLU A 278 8.12 3.63 -38.36
CA GLU A 278 7.55 3.58 -37.01
C GLU A 278 7.95 2.27 -36.30
N VAL A 279 8.20 2.34 -34.99
CA VAL A 279 8.68 1.21 -34.19
C VAL A 279 7.69 0.89 -33.07
N VAL A 280 7.38 -0.39 -32.89
CA VAL A 280 6.70 -0.91 -31.69
C VAL A 280 7.67 -1.82 -30.95
N VAL A 281 7.82 -1.63 -29.64
CA VAL A 281 8.68 -2.47 -28.80
C VAL A 281 7.82 -3.49 -28.07
N LEU A 282 8.25 -4.76 -28.07
CA LEU A 282 7.73 -5.84 -27.26
C LEU A 282 8.85 -6.25 -26.29
N GLY A 283 8.63 -6.11 -24.99
CA GLY A 283 9.68 -6.18 -23.96
C GLY A 283 9.38 -7.12 -22.81
N ALA A 284 10.44 -7.64 -22.19
CA ALA A 284 10.48 -8.33 -20.90
C ALA A 284 11.91 -8.18 -20.32
N HIS A 285 12.10 -8.35 -19.00
CA HIS A 285 13.45 -8.53 -18.44
C HIS A 285 13.79 -10.02 -18.35
N TYR A 286 15.08 -10.36 -18.39
CA TYR A 286 15.56 -11.75 -18.32
C TYR A 286 16.57 -12.00 -17.19
N ASP A 287 17.03 -10.96 -16.48
CA ASP A 287 17.85 -11.11 -15.27
C ASP A 287 16.99 -11.43 -14.06
N HIS A 288 17.53 -12.20 -13.11
CA HIS A 288 16.85 -12.49 -11.84
C HIS A 288 17.85 -12.54 -10.69
N LEU A 289 17.43 -12.96 -9.49
CA LEU A 289 18.19 -12.81 -8.23
C LEU A 289 19.41 -13.73 -8.05
N GLY A 290 19.70 -14.63 -9.00
CA GLY A 290 20.83 -15.53 -8.90
C GLY A 290 20.71 -16.49 -7.71
N TYR A 291 21.49 -16.24 -6.65
CA TYR A 291 21.47 -17.04 -5.41
C TYR A 291 20.70 -16.38 -4.25
N GLY A 292 19.84 -15.39 -4.56
CA GLY A 292 19.04 -14.66 -3.58
C GLY A 292 19.76 -13.47 -2.96
N GLY A 293 19.48 -13.19 -1.68
CA GLY A 293 20.02 -12.03 -0.96
C GLY A 293 19.09 -10.81 -1.02
N GLN A 294 19.62 -9.64 -1.36
CA GLN A 294 18.84 -8.40 -1.43
C GLN A 294 17.79 -8.52 -2.56
N GLY A 295 16.52 -8.25 -2.24
CA GLY A 295 15.39 -8.46 -3.15
C GLY A 295 14.66 -9.79 -2.94
N SER A 296 15.32 -10.82 -2.41
CA SER A 296 14.70 -12.13 -2.14
C SER A 296 13.66 -12.07 -1.01
N MET A 297 12.57 -12.84 -1.14
CA MET A 297 11.63 -13.11 -0.05
C MET A 297 12.18 -14.13 0.97
N LYS A 298 13.33 -14.75 0.67
CA LYS A 298 14.12 -15.59 1.58
C LYS A 298 15.58 -15.13 1.62
N PRO A 299 15.86 -13.91 2.12
CA PRO A 299 17.18 -13.28 2.01
C PRO A 299 18.30 -14.03 2.76
N ASN A 300 17.94 -14.90 3.70
CA ASN A 300 18.88 -15.73 4.48
C ASN A 300 19.17 -17.10 3.85
N GLU A 301 18.53 -17.44 2.73
CA GLU A 301 18.72 -18.70 2.03
C GLU A 301 19.63 -18.48 0.81
N HIS A 302 20.80 -19.11 0.80
CA HIS A 302 21.69 -19.11 -0.36
C HIS A 302 21.32 -20.28 -1.28
N ALA A 303 20.33 -20.06 -2.13
CA ALA A 303 19.82 -21.04 -3.08
C ALA A 303 19.56 -20.37 -4.43
N ILE A 304 19.61 -21.17 -5.51
CA ILE A 304 19.26 -20.68 -6.84
C ILE A 304 17.81 -20.20 -6.80
N HIS A 305 17.59 -18.94 -7.20
CA HIS A 305 16.29 -18.35 -7.46
C HIS A 305 16.05 -18.48 -8.96
N PRO A 306 15.19 -19.41 -9.42
CA PRO A 306 15.13 -19.70 -10.85
C PRO A 306 14.42 -18.62 -11.66
N GLY A 307 13.44 -17.92 -11.09
CA GLY A 307 12.68 -16.86 -11.77
C GLY A 307 11.81 -17.42 -12.89
N ALA A 308 11.10 -18.52 -12.66
CA ALA A 308 10.28 -19.12 -13.70
C ALA A 308 9.10 -18.23 -14.10
N ASP A 309 8.40 -17.63 -13.14
CA ASP A 309 7.37 -16.65 -13.42
C ASP A 309 7.97 -15.26 -13.61
N ASP A 310 8.83 -14.87 -12.67
CA ASP A 310 9.56 -13.60 -12.58
C ASP A 310 10.99 -13.79 -13.09
N ASN A 311 11.15 -14.23 -14.31
CA ASN A 311 10.59 -13.59 -15.48
C ASN A 311 10.57 -14.49 -16.73
N ALA A 312 11.00 -15.75 -16.62
CA ALA A 312 11.16 -16.63 -17.78
C ALA A 312 9.83 -16.83 -18.55
N SER A 313 8.69 -16.70 -17.84
CA SER A 313 7.35 -16.69 -18.42
C SER A 313 7.16 -15.55 -19.42
N GLY A 314 7.61 -14.33 -19.10
CA GLY A 314 7.56 -13.14 -19.95
C GLY A 314 8.49 -13.27 -21.15
N ASP A 315 9.73 -13.69 -20.93
CA ASP A 315 10.71 -13.97 -21.99
C ASP A 315 10.17 -14.95 -23.04
N ALA A 316 9.65 -16.08 -22.58
CA ALA A 316 9.07 -17.11 -23.43
C ALA A 316 7.84 -16.58 -24.18
N ALA A 317 6.97 -15.84 -23.49
CA ALA A 317 5.77 -15.27 -24.10
C ALA A 317 6.08 -14.27 -25.21
N ILE A 318 7.03 -13.34 -25.02
CA ILE A 318 7.36 -12.36 -26.06
C ILE A 318 8.02 -13.00 -27.28
N MET A 319 8.84 -14.05 -27.08
CA MET A 319 9.44 -14.80 -28.18
C MET A 319 8.38 -15.57 -28.98
N ALA A 320 7.41 -16.18 -28.30
CA ALA A 320 6.27 -16.84 -28.94
C ALA A 320 5.38 -15.85 -29.74
N ILE A 321 5.09 -14.68 -29.16
CA ILE A 321 4.38 -13.59 -29.86
C ILE A 321 5.16 -13.18 -31.12
N ALA A 322 6.47 -12.99 -31.03
CA ALA A 322 7.31 -12.62 -32.17
C ALA A 322 7.28 -13.67 -33.30
N GLU A 323 7.31 -14.96 -32.95
CA GLU A 323 7.21 -16.07 -33.89
C GLU A 323 5.86 -16.09 -34.63
N ARG A 324 4.76 -15.85 -33.91
CA ARG A 324 3.42 -15.69 -34.51
C ARG A 324 3.34 -14.48 -35.43
N LEU A 325 3.82 -13.32 -34.97
CA LEU A 325 3.80 -12.07 -35.76
C LEU A 325 4.62 -12.20 -37.03
N LYS A 326 5.78 -12.88 -36.99
CA LYS A 326 6.60 -13.16 -38.18
C LYS A 326 5.79 -13.85 -39.27
N THR A 327 5.00 -14.85 -38.88
CA THR A 327 4.16 -15.64 -39.78
C THR A 327 2.93 -14.85 -40.24
N GLN A 328 2.17 -14.27 -39.31
CA GLN A 328 0.92 -13.57 -39.60
C GLN A 328 1.11 -12.27 -40.39
N LEU A 329 2.27 -11.62 -40.26
CA LEU A 329 2.60 -10.40 -40.99
C LEU A 329 3.41 -10.66 -42.27
N ALA A 330 3.60 -11.92 -42.68
CA ALA A 330 4.44 -12.27 -43.83
C ALA A 330 3.98 -11.61 -45.14
N ASP A 331 2.66 -11.55 -45.36
CA ASP A 331 2.03 -10.97 -46.56
C ASP A 331 1.54 -9.53 -46.36
N VAL A 332 1.78 -8.94 -45.19
CA VAL A 332 1.39 -7.56 -44.89
C VAL A 332 2.43 -6.60 -45.46
N ASN A 333 2.06 -5.89 -46.53
CA ASN A 333 2.96 -5.00 -47.28
C ASN A 333 3.19 -3.63 -46.63
N ASN A 334 2.33 -3.22 -45.69
CA ASN A 334 2.48 -1.99 -44.93
C ASN A 334 2.41 -2.31 -43.43
N ARG A 335 3.55 -2.26 -42.73
CA ARG A 335 3.65 -2.62 -41.31
C ARG A 335 4.81 -1.90 -40.62
N ARG A 336 4.66 -1.66 -39.33
CA ARG A 336 5.71 -1.10 -38.45
C ARG A 336 6.88 -2.05 -38.29
N THR A 337 8.01 -1.48 -37.93
CA THR A 337 9.14 -2.25 -37.39
C THR A 337 8.78 -2.72 -35.99
N ILE A 338 8.98 -4.01 -35.70
CA ILE A 338 8.80 -4.56 -34.34
C ILE A 338 10.18 -4.85 -33.76
N VAL A 339 10.44 -4.34 -32.56
CA VAL A 339 11.64 -4.66 -31.77
C VAL A 339 11.20 -5.60 -30.65
N VAL A 340 11.83 -6.76 -30.55
CA VAL A 340 11.68 -7.69 -29.43
C VAL A 340 12.90 -7.49 -28.54
N ALA A 341 12.72 -6.98 -27.32
CA ALA A 341 13.80 -6.59 -26.42
C ALA A 341 13.72 -7.34 -25.09
N LEU A 342 14.82 -7.94 -24.67
CA LEU A 342 15.00 -8.61 -23.40
C LEU A 342 16.02 -7.82 -22.59
N PHE A 343 15.58 -7.22 -21.48
CA PHE A 343 16.38 -6.31 -20.68
C PHE A 343 17.11 -7.04 -19.54
N SER A 344 18.30 -6.55 -19.18
CA SER A 344 19.04 -7.01 -18.00
C SER A 344 19.10 -5.90 -16.95
N GLY A 345 19.29 -6.24 -15.68
CA GLY A 345 19.39 -5.29 -14.58
C GLY A 345 18.06 -4.67 -14.15
N GLU A 346 16.92 -5.31 -14.40
CA GLU A 346 15.62 -4.88 -13.89
C GLU A 346 15.61 -4.95 -12.35
N GLU A 347 16.08 -6.07 -11.81
CA GLU A 347 16.06 -6.42 -10.37
C GLU A 347 16.84 -5.45 -9.49
N VAL A 348 17.78 -4.73 -10.13
CA VAL A 348 18.64 -3.73 -9.49
C VAL A 348 18.21 -2.29 -9.80
N GLY A 349 17.03 -2.11 -10.40
CA GLY A 349 16.38 -0.81 -10.63
C GLY A 349 16.28 -0.39 -12.10
N LEU A 350 15.76 -1.25 -12.98
CA LEU A 350 15.47 -0.94 -14.39
C LEU A 350 16.69 -0.51 -15.22
N ALA A 351 17.89 -1.01 -14.89
CA ALA A 351 19.14 -0.54 -15.48
C ALA A 351 19.19 -0.74 -17.00
N GLY A 352 18.76 -1.90 -17.50
CA GLY A 352 18.78 -2.23 -18.92
C GLY A 352 17.80 -1.43 -19.76
N SER A 353 16.52 -1.38 -19.37
CA SER A 353 15.53 -0.58 -20.12
C SER A 353 15.85 0.92 -20.06
N SER A 354 16.34 1.42 -18.92
CA SER A 354 16.82 2.81 -18.80
C SER A 354 17.98 3.09 -19.75
N TRP A 355 18.96 2.17 -19.83
CA TRP A 355 20.08 2.29 -20.76
C TRP A 355 19.63 2.25 -22.22
N PHE A 356 18.74 1.30 -22.57
CA PHE A 356 18.18 1.18 -23.92
C PHE A 356 17.49 2.48 -24.34
N VAL A 357 16.64 3.03 -23.47
CA VAL A 357 15.91 4.27 -23.72
C VAL A 357 16.84 5.50 -23.81
N GLY A 358 17.93 5.51 -23.02
CA GLY A 358 18.92 6.59 -23.04
C GLY A 358 19.84 6.59 -24.26
N HIS A 359 20.14 5.42 -24.84
CA HIS A 359 21.23 5.25 -25.80
C HIS A 359 20.82 4.67 -27.16
N SER A 360 19.60 4.14 -27.31
CA SER A 360 19.16 3.55 -28.59
C SER A 360 18.71 4.63 -29.58
N PRO A 361 19.21 4.61 -30.83
CA PRO A 361 18.77 5.53 -31.88
C PRO A 361 17.34 5.24 -32.37
N LEU A 362 16.74 4.14 -31.93
CA LEU A 362 15.37 3.76 -32.31
C LEU A 362 14.31 4.55 -31.51
N ILE A 363 14.66 5.07 -30.33
CA ILE A 363 13.70 5.67 -29.39
C ILE A 363 12.86 6.79 -30.00
N PRO A 364 13.41 7.74 -30.80
CA PRO A 364 12.58 8.78 -31.43
C PRO A 364 11.51 8.25 -32.41
N ARG A 365 11.59 6.97 -32.80
CA ARG A 365 10.67 6.31 -33.74
C ARG A 365 9.66 5.40 -33.04
N VAL A 366 9.79 5.19 -31.73
CA VAL A 366 8.93 4.27 -30.97
C VAL A 366 7.56 4.91 -30.75
N VAL A 367 6.51 4.22 -31.21
CA VAL A 367 5.11 4.66 -31.07
C VAL A 367 4.40 4.00 -29.89
N ALA A 368 4.89 2.85 -29.42
CA ALA A 368 4.37 2.15 -28.25
C ALA A 368 5.37 1.09 -27.75
N MET A 369 5.26 0.75 -26.47
CA MET A 369 5.94 -0.40 -25.86
C MET A 369 4.94 -1.30 -25.13
N ILE A 370 5.03 -2.61 -25.35
CA ILE A 370 4.24 -3.64 -24.65
C ILE A 370 5.19 -4.47 -23.81
N ASN A 371 5.03 -4.45 -22.48
CA ASN A 371 5.84 -5.19 -21.52
C ASN A 371 5.09 -6.45 -21.05
N LEU A 372 5.79 -7.57 -20.92
CA LEU A 372 5.26 -8.79 -20.30
C LEU A 372 6.18 -9.20 -19.15
N ASP A 373 5.61 -9.31 -17.96
CA ASP A 373 6.32 -9.68 -16.75
C ASP A 373 5.38 -10.48 -15.83
N MET A 374 5.90 -11.53 -15.19
CA MET A 374 5.12 -12.46 -14.36
C MET A 374 3.78 -12.86 -14.98
N VAL A 375 3.83 -13.50 -16.15
CA VAL A 375 2.66 -13.89 -16.96
C VAL A 375 2.33 -15.39 -16.90
N GLY A 376 3.02 -16.13 -16.03
CA GLY A 376 2.96 -17.57 -15.87
C GLY A 376 2.07 -18.08 -14.74
N GLN A 377 1.49 -17.23 -13.91
CA GLN A 377 0.67 -17.63 -12.74
C GLN A 377 -0.80 -17.22 -12.86
N MET A 378 -1.36 -17.22 -14.09
CA MET A 378 -2.76 -16.87 -14.33
C MET A 378 -3.75 -17.67 -13.46
N ARG A 379 -4.62 -16.94 -12.75
CA ARG A 379 -5.71 -17.45 -11.90
C ARG A 379 -7.03 -16.85 -12.37
N ASP A 380 -8.12 -17.62 -12.27
CA ASP A 380 -9.47 -17.18 -12.62
C ASP A 380 -9.61 -16.62 -14.06
N ASN A 381 -8.74 -17.11 -14.97
CA ASN A 381 -8.55 -16.59 -16.33
C ASN A 381 -8.31 -15.08 -16.37
N ARG A 382 -7.76 -14.48 -15.31
CA ARG A 382 -7.59 -13.03 -15.20
C ARG A 382 -6.23 -12.60 -15.75
N LEU A 383 -6.24 -11.57 -16.60
CA LEU A 383 -5.06 -10.84 -17.02
C LEU A 383 -5.16 -9.38 -16.57
N ILE A 384 -4.12 -8.86 -15.93
CA ILE A 384 -4.03 -7.45 -15.56
C ILE A 384 -3.22 -6.72 -16.63
N VAL A 385 -3.77 -5.63 -17.16
CA VAL A 385 -3.15 -4.80 -18.19
C VAL A 385 -2.96 -3.39 -17.64
N PHE A 386 -1.77 -3.11 -17.13
CA PHE A 386 -1.39 -1.78 -16.67
C PHE A 386 -1.04 -0.86 -17.85
N GLY A 387 -1.09 0.46 -17.64
CA GLY A 387 -0.71 1.46 -18.64
C GLY A 387 -1.80 1.86 -19.63
N SER A 388 -3.00 1.32 -19.49
CA SER A 388 -4.10 1.59 -20.44
C SER A 388 -4.57 3.05 -20.48
N ASP A 389 -4.22 3.87 -19.49
CA ASP A 389 -4.49 5.32 -19.49
C ASP A 389 -3.38 6.13 -20.20
N SER A 390 -2.27 5.50 -20.62
CA SER A 390 -1.15 6.19 -21.30
C SER A 390 -1.45 6.61 -22.74
N ALA A 391 -2.55 6.10 -23.33
CA ALA A 391 -3.08 6.54 -24.61
C ALA A 391 -4.59 6.24 -24.72
N PRO A 392 -5.44 7.16 -25.21
CA PRO A 392 -6.88 6.94 -25.30
C PRO A 392 -7.26 5.76 -26.22
N GLN A 393 -6.41 5.46 -27.20
CA GLN A 393 -6.61 4.38 -28.15
C GLN A 393 -6.46 2.98 -27.53
N TRP A 394 -5.93 2.86 -26.31
CA TRP A 394 -5.74 1.56 -25.68
C TRP A 394 -7.03 0.82 -25.40
N LYS A 395 -8.10 1.54 -25.10
CA LYS A 395 -9.41 0.93 -24.91
C LYS A 395 -9.85 0.11 -26.12
N GLU A 396 -9.72 0.67 -27.32
CA GLU A 396 -10.09 -0.02 -28.57
C GLU A 396 -9.25 -1.28 -28.77
N VAL A 397 -7.92 -1.18 -28.55
CA VAL A 397 -6.99 -2.30 -28.76
C VAL A 397 -7.22 -3.42 -27.75
N VAL A 398 -7.42 -3.08 -26.47
CA VAL A 398 -7.66 -4.04 -25.38
C VAL A 398 -9.03 -4.70 -25.53
N ASP A 399 -10.09 -3.94 -25.80
CA ASP A 399 -11.44 -4.48 -26.01
C ASP A 399 -11.47 -5.43 -27.22
N ALA A 400 -10.79 -5.06 -28.31
CA ALA A 400 -10.65 -5.90 -29.49
C ALA A 400 -9.90 -7.20 -29.17
N ALA A 401 -8.76 -7.13 -28.47
CA ALA A 401 -7.99 -8.32 -28.11
C ALA A 401 -8.73 -9.24 -27.12
N THR A 402 -9.52 -8.67 -26.20
CA THR A 402 -10.34 -9.43 -25.25
C THR A 402 -11.45 -10.21 -25.95
N SER A 403 -12.07 -9.62 -26.98
CA SER A 403 -13.17 -10.25 -27.72
C SER A 403 -12.79 -11.58 -28.41
N PHE A 404 -11.49 -11.83 -28.61
CA PHE A 404 -10.97 -13.05 -29.23
C PHE A 404 -10.37 -14.05 -28.23
N SER A 405 -10.39 -13.75 -26.94
CA SER A 405 -9.73 -14.54 -25.91
C SER A 405 -10.71 -14.96 -24.80
N LYS A 406 -10.41 -16.07 -24.12
CA LYS A 406 -11.24 -16.59 -22.99
C LYS A 406 -10.82 -15.98 -21.65
N ILE A 407 -10.15 -14.83 -21.67
CA ILE A 407 -9.59 -14.19 -20.48
C ILE A 407 -10.43 -13.00 -20.03
N ASN A 408 -10.46 -12.81 -18.72
CA ASN A 408 -11.02 -11.65 -18.05
C ASN A 408 -9.92 -10.59 -17.92
N VAL A 409 -9.97 -9.57 -18.77
CA VAL A 409 -8.97 -8.50 -18.75
C VAL A 409 -9.42 -7.38 -17.82
N THR A 410 -8.57 -7.05 -16.85
CA THR A 410 -8.69 -5.82 -16.06
C THR A 410 -7.61 -4.84 -16.52
N SER A 411 -8.01 -3.74 -17.16
CA SER A 411 -7.07 -2.72 -17.63
C SER A 411 -7.21 -1.40 -16.87
N SER A 412 -6.09 -0.84 -16.42
CA SER A 412 -6.00 0.44 -15.72
C SER A 412 -4.56 0.97 -15.83
N GLY A 413 -4.21 2.06 -15.16
CA GLY A 413 -2.80 2.45 -15.00
C GLY A 413 -2.35 3.56 -15.95
N ASP A 414 -1.63 4.56 -15.43
CA ASP A 414 -1.06 5.66 -16.21
C ASP A 414 0.14 5.25 -17.07
N GLY A 415 0.74 4.10 -16.77
CA GLY A 415 1.94 3.58 -17.45
C GLY A 415 3.16 3.52 -16.55
N TYR A 416 3.12 4.16 -15.37
CA TYR A 416 4.13 4.00 -14.35
C TYR A 416 3.89 2.72 -13.55
N GLY A 417 4.94 1.91 -13.38
CA GLY A 417 4.86 0.65 -12.63
C GLY A 417 6.22 0.06 -12.26
N PRO A 418 6.24 -1.07 -11.55
CA PRO A 418 7.46 -1.68 -11.05
C PRO A 418 8.17 -2.58 -12.09
N SER A 419 8.19 -2.20 -13.37
CA SER A 419 8.83 -3.01 -14.44
C SER A 419 9.25 -2.11 -15.61
N ASP A 420 9.86 -2.67 -16.65
CA ASP A 420 10.60 -1.97 -17.71
C ASP A 420 9.81 -0.95 -18.53
N GLN A 421 8.48 -1.07 -18.58
CA GLN A 421 7.63 -0.06 -19.24
C GLN A 421 7.85 1.34 -18.68
N THR A 422 8.26 1.45 -17.41
CA THR A 422 8.48 2.74 -16.74
C THR A 422 9.55 3.57 -17.44
N SER A 423 10.61 2.95 -17.95
CA SER A 423 11.68 3.63 -18.70
C SER A 423 11.14 4.28 -19.98
N PHE A 424 10.19 3.61 -20.67
CA PHE A 424 9.54 4.12 -21.88
C PHE A 424 8.49 5.19 -21.56
N TYR A 425 7.67 4.94 -20.54
CA TYR A 425 6.68 5.89 -20.05
C TYR A 425 7.32 7.23 -19.66
N ALA A 426 8.49 7.19 -19.03
CA ALA A 426 9.29 8.37 -18.69
C ALA A 426 9.74 9.20 -19.91
N LYS A 427 9.73 8.63 -21.13
CA LYS A 427 9.93 9.35 -22.39
C LYS A 427 8.64 9.72 -23.11
N GLN A 428 7.50 9.64 -22.41
CA GLN A 428 6.18 9.93 -22.97
C GLN A 428 5.82 9.02 -24.15
N ILE A 429 6.24 7.76 -24.07
CA ILE A 429 5.85 6.71 -25.02
C ILE A 429 4.62 5.98 -24.44
N PRO A 430 3.55 5.73 -25.23
CA PRO A 430 2.43 4.89 -24.81
C PRO A 430 2.89 3.49 -24.41
N VAL A 431 2.41 2.97 -23.28
CA VAL A 431 2.79 1.65 -22.77
C VAL A 431 1.60 0.80 -22.37
N LEU A 432 1.72 -0.52 -22.53
CA LEU A 432 0.93 -1.50 -21.78
C LEU A 432 1.86 -2.47 -21.08
N HIS A 433 1.50 -2.93 -19.88
CA HIS A 433 2.23 -3.95 -19.15
C HIS A 433 1.27 -5.07 -18.73
N PHE A 434 1.56 -6.30 -19.14
CA PHE A 434 0.76 -7.48 -18.86
C PHE A 434 1.31 -8.25 -17.67
N PHE A 435 0.42 -8.57 -16.73
CA PHE A 435 0.76 -9.17 -15.44
C PHE A 435 -0.34 -10.14 -14.99
N THR A 436 0.02 -11.27 -14.39
CA THR A 436 -0.95 -12.27 -13.91
C THR A 436 -1.19 -12.26 -12.39
N GLY A 437 -0.55 -11.35 -11.66
CA GLY A 437 -0.76 -11.17 -10.22
C GLY A 437 0.41 -11.71 -9.39
N ALA A 438 0.63 -11.09 -8.23
CA ALA A 438 1.66 -11.53 -7.28
C ALA A 438 1.28 -12.87 -6.61
N HIS A 439 2.29 -13.60 -6.13
CA HIS A 439 2.11 -14.87 -5.45
C HIS A 439 3.18 -15.12 -4.38
N ASP A 440 2.93 -16.11 -3.51
CA ASP A 440 3.76 -16.48 -2.38
C ASP A 440 5.16 -16.99 -2.75
N ARG A 441 5.32 -17.56 -3.95
CA ARG A 441 6.61 -18.00 -4.50
C ARG A 441 7.45 -16.89 -5.16
N TYR A 442 6.93 -15.67 -5.27
CA TYR A 442 7.65 -14.55 -5.91
C TYR A 442 8.99 -14.30 -5.20
N HIS A 443 10.08 -14.10 -5.95
CA HIS A 443 11.42 -13.88 -5.38
C HIS A 443 11.87 -14.98 -4.40
N THR A 444 11.49 -16.23 -4.63
CA THR A 444 11.91 -17.39 -3.82
C THR A 444 12.56 -18.49 -4.68
N PRO A 445 13.33 -19.42 -4.08
CA PRO A 445 13.82 -20.61 -4.76
C PRO A 445 12.70 -21.52 -5.32
N GLU A 446 11.47 -21.37 -4.82
CA GLU A 446 10.31 -22.14 -5.27
C GLU A 446 9.68 -21.63 -6.58
N ASP A 447 10.13 -20.51 -7.13
CA ASP A 447 9.67 -20.04 -8.44
C ASP A 447 10.28 -20.86 -9.60
N VAL A 448 9.77 -22.08 -9.75
CA VAL A 448 10.26 -23.11 -10.68
C VAL A 448 9.33 -23.32 -11.88
N ALA A 449 9.87 -23.87 -12.97
CA ALA A 449 9.16 -24.08 -14.24
C ALA A 449 7.90 -24.96 -14.09
N GLU A 450 7.91 -25.93 -13.16
CA GLU A 450 6.79 -26.82 -12.87
C GLU A 450 5.62 -26.10 -12.18
N SER A 451 5.87 -24.94 -11.58
CA SER A 451 4.86 -24.18 -10.85
C SER A 451 3.95 -23.34 -11.76
N LEU A 452 4.29 -23.20 -13.06
CA LEU A 452 3.59 -22.30 -13.98
C LEU A 452 2.31 -22.89 -14.58
N ASN A 453 1.35 -22.01 -14.82
CA ASN A 453 0.17 -22.26 -15.63
C ASN A 453 0.44 -21.95 -17.11
N TYR A 454 0.98 -22.94 -17.84
CA TYR A 454 1.32 -22.79 -19.26
C TYR A 454 0.12 -22.48 -20.17
N ALA A 455 -1.06 -23.04 -19.89
CA ALA A 455 -2.27 -22.69 -20.63
C ALA A 455 -2.64 -21.22 -20.44
N GLY A 456 -2.40 -20.68 -19.23
CA GLY A 456 -2.49 -19.25 -18.95
C GLY A 456 -1.51 -18.43 -19.79
N ILE A 457 -0.25 -18.84 -19.88
CA ILE A 457 0.77 -18.18 -20.74
C ILE A 457 0.32 -18.17 -22.20
N GLU A 458 -0.22 -19.28 -22.72
CA GLU A 458 -0.75 -19.33 -24.08
C GLU A 458 -1.87 -18.31 -24.32
N HIS A 459 -2.78 -18.13 -23.35
CA HIS A 459 -3.81 -17.10 -23.43
C HIS A 459 -3.23 -15.68 -23.42
N VAL A 460 -2.15 -15.45 -22.67
CA VAL A 460 -1.42 -14.17 -22.72
C VAL A 460 -0.76 -13.97 -24.08
N VAL A 461 -0.17 -15.01 -24.68
CA VAL A 461 0.42 -14.98 -26.02
C VAL A 461 -0.65 -14.71 -27.10
N ASP A 462 -1.82 -15.31 -27.00
CA ASP A 462 -2.96 -15.04 -27.88
C ASP A 462 -3.37 -13.57 -27.81
N PHE A 463 -3.59 -13.07 -26.59
CA PHE A 463 -3.97 -11.69 -26.34
C PHE A 463 -2.91 -10.70 -26.83
N GLY A 464 -1.65 -10.91 -26.46
CA GLY A 464 -0.53 -10.07 -26.84
C GLY A 464 -0.26 -10.07 -28.34
N THR A 465 -0.43 -11.21 -29.01
CA THR A 465 -0.37 -11.29 -30.48
C THR A 465 -1.47 -10.42 -31.10
N SER A 466 -2.69 -10.45 -30.58
CA SER A 466 -3.79 -9.62 -31.07
C SER A 466 -3.51 -8.13 -30.88
N VAL A 467 -3.04 -7.71 -29.70
CA VAL A 467 -2.60 -6.33 -29.43
C VAL A 467 -1.52 -5.90 -30.41
N MET A 468 -0.47 -6.70 -30.56
CA MET A 468 0.64 -6.41 -31.45
C MET A 468 0.24 -6.39 -32.92
N MET A 469 -0.75 -7.18 -33.35
CA MET A 469 -1.26 -7.12 -34.72
C MET A 469 -1.96 -5.79 -35.03
N HIS A 470 -2.72 -5.22 -34.08
CA HIS A 470 -3.32 -3.88 -34.25
C HIS A 470 -2.26 -2.80 -34.40
N LEU A 471 -1.20 -2.88 -33.58
CA LEU A 471 -0.10 -1.93 -33.62
C LEU A 471 0.78 -2.11 -34.87
N ALA A 472 1.22 -3.32 -35.16
CA ALA A 472 2.15 -3.58 -36.25
C ALA A 472 1.54 -3.29 -37.63
N SER A 473 0.24 -3.55 -37.83
CA SER A 473 -0.45 -3.26 -39.09
C SER A 473 -0.89 -1.79 -39.22
N GLY A 474 -0.67 -0.96 -38.19
CA GLY A 474 -1.08 0.44 -38.17
C GLY A 474 -2.59 0.66 -38.14
N ARG A 475 -3.38 -0.35 -37.74
CA ARG A 475 -4.82 -0.17 -37.48
C ARG A 475 -5.06 0.87 -36.39
N VAL A 476 -4.20 0.85 -35.38
CA VAL A 476 -4.18 1.84 -34.30
C VAL A 476 -2.78 2.42 -34.17
N THR A 477 -2.70 3.74 -34.04
CA THR A 477 -1.48 4.47 -33.64
C THR A 477 -1.76 5.12 -32.29
N PRO A 478 -1.28 4.53 -31.19
CA PRO A 478 -1.41 5.13 -29.86
C PRO A 478 -0.72 6.49 -29.85
N GLN A 479 -1.38 7.48 -29.26
CA GLN A 479 -0.79 8.79 -29.02
C GLN A 479 -0.70 8.97 -27.52
N TYR A 480 0.49 9.33 -27.04
CA TYR A 480 0.69 9.52 -25.61
C TYR A 480 -0.29 10.57 -25.10
N ALA A 481 -1.10 10.17 -24.13
CA ALA A 481 -1.88 11.08 -23.33
C ALA A 481 -1.36 11.00 -21.91
N ARG A 482 -1.02 12.17 -21.37
CA ARG A 482 -0.78 12.29 -19.94
C ARG A 482 -2.12 12.04 -19.24
N ALA A 483 -2.19 10.99 -18.42
CA ALA A 483 -3.39 10.71 -17.64
C ALA A 483 -3.78 11.95 -16.83
N ALA A 484 -5.10 12.23 -16.72
CA ALA A 484 -5.59 13.40 -15.97
C ALA A 484 -5.30 13.28 -14.46
N SER A 485 -5.16 12.04 -13.98
CA SER A 485 -4.76 11.69 -12.63
C SER A 485 -4.05 10.34 -12.65
N ALA A 486 -3.00 10.21 -11.85
CA ALA A 486 -2.35 8.94 -11.59
C ALA A 486 -3.34 7.96 -10.89
N PRO A 487 -3.61 6.76 -11.45
CA PRO A 487 -4.41 5.75 -10.80
C PRO A 487 -3.67 5.12 -9.62
N ALA A 488 -4.42 4.43 -8.76
CA ALA A 488 -3.85 3.63 -7.69
C ALA A 488 -2.88 2.58 -8.26
N MET A 489 -1.65 2.51 -7.74
CA MET A 489 -0.76 1.40 -8.09
C MET A 489 -1.22 0.17 -7.32
N GLU A 490 -1.78 -0.81 -8.01
CA GLU A 490 -1.99 -2.15 -7.46
C GLU A 490 -0.66 -2.92 -7.50
N GLY A 491 -0.24 -3.51 -6.38
CA GLY A 491 0.86 -4.50 -6.34
C GLY A 491 2.27 -4.01 -6.00
N ASP A 492 2.51 -2.72 -5.70
CA ASP A 492 3.82 -2.27 -5.19
C ASP A 492 3.88 -2.32 -3.66
N SER A 493 4.61 -3.30 -3.12
CA SER A 493 4.83 -3.50 -1.68
C SER A 493 5.94 -2.59 -1.10
N ARG A 494 6.57 -1.72 -1.91
CA ARG A 494 7.78 -0.97 -1.52
C ARG A 494 7.53 0.41 -0.90
N GLY A 495 6.29 0.77 -0.54
CA GLY A 495 5.97 2.14 -0.12
C GLY A 495 5.00 2.26 1.05
N TYR A 496 5.47 2.01 2.27
CA TYR A 496 4.82 2.56 3.47
C TYR A 496 5.23 4.04 3.64
N GLY A 497 4.26 4.95 3.84
CA GLY A 497 4.52 6.35 4.24
C GLY A 497 4.02 7.44 3.29
N ALA A 498 4.48 8.67 3.52
CA ALA A 498 4.09 9.85 2.74
C ALA A 498 4.59 9.76 1.29
N TYR A 499 3.76 10.22 0.37
CA TYR A 499 3.95 10.09 -1.07
C TYR A 499 4.05 11.46 -1.72
N LEU A 500 5.09 11.64 -2.55
CA LEU A 500 5.32 12.86 -3.31
C LEU A 500 4.92 12.71 -4.80
N GLY A 501 4.99 11.50 -5.35
CA GLY A 501 4.67 11.22 -6.76
C GLY A 501 5.71 11.68 -7.78
N THR A 502 6.97 11.62 -7.38
CA THR A 502 8.13 11.74 -8.28
C THR A 502 8.34 10.48 -9.11
N VAL A 503 8.78 10.64 -10.35
CA VAL A 503 9.31 9.56 -11.19
C VAL A 503 10.83 9.78 -11.31
N PRO A 504 11.66 9.09 -10.51
CA PRO A 504 13.11 9.25 -10.57
C PRO A 504 13.68 8.88 -11.95
N ASP A 505 14.71 9.61 -12.38
CA ASP A 505 15.51 9.23 -13.54
C ASP A 505 16.61 8.25 -13.10
N TYR A 506 16.35 6.96 -13.28
CA TYR A 506 17.29 5.89 -12.92
C TYR A 506 18.59 5.95 -13.74
N SER A 507 18.57 6.54 -14.95
CA SER A 507 19.78 6.72 -15.76
C SER A 507 20.77 7.71 -15.14
N ALA A 508 20.29 8.61 -14.28
CA ALA A 508 21.11 9.61 -13.59
C ALA A 508 21.54 9.14 -12.18
N MET A 509 21.18 7.93 -11.74
CA MET A 509 21.53 7.42 -10.41
C MET A 509 22.99 6.96 -10.31
N SER A 510 23.67 6.73 -11.43
CA SER A 510 25.11 6.48 -11.47
C SER A 510 25.95 7.76 -11.35
N GLU A 511 25.34 8.95 -11.48
CA GLU A 511 26.03 10.22 -11.28
C GLU A 511 26.30 10.42 -9.78
N THR A 512 27.57 10.41 -9.42
CA THR A 512 28.03 10.57 -8.05
C THR A 512 27.76 12.00 -7.56
N THR A 513 26.75 12.14 -6.69
CA THR A 513 26.40 13.28 -5.80
C THR A 513 25.44 14.36 -6.31
N GLY A 514 24.61 14.88 -5.40
CA GLY A 514 23.90 16.14 -5.56
C GLY A 514 22.37 16.09 -5.72
N GLY A 515 21.69 15.04 -5.27
CA GLY A 515 20.22 14.96 -5.24
C GLY A 515 19.58 14.14 -6.35
N VAL A 516 18.27 13.90 -6.26
CA VAL A 516 17.53 12.96 -7.15
C VAL A 516 17.01 13.69 -8.39
N LEU A 517 17.55 13.36 -9.57
CA LEU A 517 17.02 13.83 -10.84
C LEU A 517 15.69 13.13 -11.14
N LEU A 518 14.70 13.90 -11.59
CA LEU A 518 13.40 13.38 -11.98
C LEU A 518 13.31 13.23 -13.49
N ALA A 519 12.86 12.06 -13.95
CA ALA A 519 12.48 11.91 -15.35
C ALA A 519 11.13 12.61 -15.59
N ASP A 520 10.18 12.45 -14.65
CA ASP A 520 8.90 13.15 -14.64
C ASP A 520 8.29 13.21 -13.22
N VAL A 521 7.06 13.70 -13.11
CA VAL A 521 6.21 13.59 -11.92
C VAL A 521 4.84 13.04 -12.32
N ARG A 522 4.23 12.25 -11.43
CA ARG A 522 2.93 11.64 -11.68
C ARG A 522 1.83 12.71 -11.72
N PRO A 523 0.95 12.74 -12.74
CA PRO A 523 -0.09 13.74 -12.87
C PRO A 523 -1.03 13.78 -11.65
N GLY A 524 -1.31 14.98 -11.14
CA GLY A 524 -2.16 15.18 -9.95
C GLY A 524 -1.53 14.77 -8.62
N SER A 525 -0.28 14.31 -8.63
CA SER A 525 0.49 14.03 -7.42
C SER A 525 0.84 15.31 -6.64
N PRO A 526 1.27 15.19 -5.38
CA PRO A 526 1.82 16.32 -4.62
C PRO A 526 2.93 17.07 -5.34
N ALA A 527 3.83 16.37 -6.03
CA ALA A 527 4.91 16.99 -6.82
C ALA A 527 4.38 17.82 -7.98
N ASP A 528 3.46 17.26 -8.77
CA ASP A 528 2.83 17.94 -9.92
C ASP A 528 2.05 19.18 -9.45
N LYS A 529 1.29 19.06 -8.35
CA LYS A 529 0.55 20.17 -7.73
C LYS A 529 1.45 21.27 -7.16
N ALA A 530 2.59 20.88 -6.57
CA ALA A 530 3.61 21.81 -6.10
C ALA A 530 4.37 22.50 -7.25
N GLY A 531 4.15 22.09 -8.49
CA GLY A 531 4.81 22.63 -9.67
C GLY A 531 6.22 22.08 -9.91
N ILE A 532 6.56 20.95 -9.28
CA ILE A 532 7.76 20.14 -9.61
C ILE A 532 7.53 19.52 -11.00
N ARG A 533 8.59 19.38 -11.79
CA ARG A 533 8.52 18.92 -13.20
C ARG A 533 9.63 17.90 -13.48
N GLY A 534 9.44 17.11 -14.53
CA GLY A 534 10.56 16.36 -15.12
C GLY A 534 11.77 17.26 -15.38
N LYS A 535 12.97 16.69 -15.19
CA LYS A 535 14.29 17.33 -15.19
C LYS A 535 14.62 18.21 -13.98
N ASP A 536 13.72 18.36 -13.02
CA ASP A 536 14.09 18.91 -11.72
C ASP A 536 15.00 17.94 -10.96
N ARG A 537 15.96 18.48 -10.20
CA ARG A 537 16.76 17.70 -9.26
C ARG A 537 16.38 18.05 -7.83
N ILE A 538 15.78 17.13 -7.08
CA ILE A 538 15.40 17.34 -5.67
C ILE A 538 16.65 17.28 -4.81
N VAL A 539 16.90 18.36 -4.04
CA VAL A 539 18.08 18.49 -3.16
C VAL A 539 17.72 18.68 -1.69
N SER A 540 16.45 18.95 -1.36
CA SER A 540 15.97 18.95 0.03
C SER A 540 14.47 18.67 0.10
N ILE A 541 14.03 17.96 1.14
CA ILE A 541 12.62 17.73 1.51
C ILE A 541 12.49 17.98 3.02
N GLY A 542 11.59 18.87 3.44
CA GLY A 542 11.30 19.08 4.86
C GLY A 542 12.49 19.59 5.68
N GLY A 543 13.49 20.18 5.04
CA GLY A 543 14.75 20.58 5.68
C GLY A 543 15.84 19.51 5.67
N THR A 544 15.50 18.25 5.38
CA THR A 544 16.46 17.15 5.17
C THR A 544 17.14 17.33 3.83
N ARG A 545 18.48 17.30 3.79
CA ARG A 545 19.24 17.32 2.54
C ARG A 545 19.11 15.98 1.82
N ILE A 546 18.86 16.03 0.51
CA ILE A 546 18.72 14.84 -0.34
C ILE A 546 19.96 14.71 -1.23
N GLU A 547 20.76 13.67 -1.00
CA GLU A 547 21.91 13.34 -1.87
C GLU A 547 21.60 12.22 -2.86
N ASN A 548 20.65 11.32 -2.53
CA ASN A 548 20.31 10.12 -3.29
C ASN A 548 18.86 9.65 -3.03
N LEU A 549 18.44 8.54 -3.66
CA LEU A 549 17.07 8.02 -3.55
C LEU A 549 16.71 7.50 -2.14
N TYR A 550 17.69 7.01 -1.38
CA TYR A 550 17.48 6.56 0.00
C TYR A 550 17.18 7.75 0.91
N ASP A 551 17.96 8.82 0.80
CA ASP A 551 17.70 10.07 1.53
C ASP A 551 16.29 10.58 1.23
N MET A 552 15.88 10.55 -0.05
CA MET A 552 14.52 10.93 -0.44
C MET A 552 13.47 10.04 0.19
N SER A 553 13.70 8.72 0.20
CA SER A 553 12.78 7.74 0.80
C SER A 553 12.65 7.92 2.30
N TYR A 554 13.77 8.06 3.02
CA TYR A 554 13.77 8.29 4.47
C TYR A 554 13.15 9.63 4.83
N ALA A 555 13.48 10.70 4.10
CA ALA A 555 12.88 12.01 4.31
C ALA A 555 11.35 11.96 4.15
N LEU A 556 10.84 11.26 3.12
CA LEU A 556 9.40 11.07 2.95
C LEU A 556 8.78 10.20 4.06
N GLN A 557 9.48 9.17 4.52
CA GLN A 557 9.02 8.32 5.62
C GLN A 557 9.03 9.03 6.99
N ASP A 558 9.80 10.11 7.16
CA ASP A 558 9.77 10.97 8.36
C ASP A 558 8.53 11.88 8.39
N HIS A 559 7.78 11.93 7.28
CA HIS A 559 6.53 12.67 7.17
C HIS A 559 5.32 11.73 7.08
N LYS A 560 4.14 12.31 7.32
CA LYS A 560 2.86 11.64 7.18
C LYS A 560 2.10 12.18 5.96
N PRO A 561 1.24 11.38 5.33
CA PRO A 561 0.24 11.91 4.41
C PRO A 561 -0.52 13.08 5.07
N GLY A 562 -0.66 14.19 4.37
CA GLY A 562 -1.22 15.45 4.88
C GLY A 562 -0.17 16.49 5.30
N ASP A 563 1.07 16.07 5.59
CA ASP A 563 2.14 17.02 5.90
C ASP A 563 2.45 17.90 4.69
N THR A 564 2.57 19.21 4.92
CA THR A 564 3.06 20.15 3.90
C THR A 564 4.52 20.44 4.17
N VAL A 565 5.37 20.08 3.21
CA VAL A 565 6.83 20.17 3.32
C VAL A 565 7.40 21.11 2.27
N ASP A 566 8.43 21.85 2.67
CA ASP A 566 9.24 22.63 1.74
C ASP A 566 10.18 21.69 0.97
N ILE A 567 10.15 21.76 -0.35
CA ILE A 567 10.97 20.99 -1.27
C ILE A 567 11.85 21.95 -2.04
N ILE A 568 13.15 21.72 -2.01
CA ILE A 568 14.11 22.50 -2.79
C ILE A 568 14.53 21.67 -4.00
N VAL A 569 14.30 22.22 -5.19
CA VAL A 569 14.73 21.64 -6.47
C VAL A 569 15.74 22.53 -7.17
N ILE A 570 16.66 21.94 -7.92
CA ILE A 570 17.48 22.64 -8.92
C ILE A 570 16.78 22.49 -10.27
N ARG A 571 16.40 23.62 -10.87
CA ARG A 571 15.79 23.69 -12.21
C ARG A 571 16.63 24.61 -13.09
N ASN A 572 17.19 24.07 -14.18
CA ASN A 572 18.08 24.82 -15.09
C ASN A 572 19.25 25.52 -14.37
N GLY A 573 19.81 24.88 -13.33
CA GLY A 573 20.90 25.43 -12.53
C GLY A 573 20.49 26.37 -11.39
N GLU A 574 19.21 26.74 -11.29
CA GLU A 574 18.70 27.63 -10.24
C GLU A 574 17.98 26.85 -9.14
N LYS A 575 18.19 27.23 -7.86
CA LYS A 575 17.44 26.69 -6.73
C LYS A 575 16.03 27.28 -6.68
N LYS A 576 15.01 26.42 -6.57
CA LYS A 576 13.61 26.79 -6.37
C LYS A 576 13.07 26.09 -5.13
N SER A 577 12.42 26.86 -4.26
CA SER A 577 11.68 26.32 -3.11
C SER A 577 10.20 26.20 -3.50
N LEU A 578 9.64 25.01 -3.33
CA LEU A 578 8.28 24.63 -3.68
C LEU A 578 7.63 23.99 -2.45
N ARG A 579 6.32 24.18 -2.27
CA ARG A 579 5.57 23.55 -1.17
C ARG A 579 4.71 22.42 -1.69
N ALA A 580 4.90 21.23 -1.14
CA ALA A 580 4.11 20.06 -1.49
C ALA A 580 3.42 19.49 -0.25
N THR A 581 2.12 19.24 -0.36
CA THR A 581 1.36 18.49 0.64
C THR A 581 1.37 17.02 0.27
N LEU A 582 2.11 16.21 1.04
CA LEU A 582 2.32 14.79 0.75
C LEU A 582 1.03 13.99 0.92
N THR A 583 0.88 12.89 0.18
CA THR A 583 -0.34 12.04 0.21
C THR A 583 0.02 10.57 0.44
N THR A 584 -0.86 9.62 0.18
CA THR A 584 -0.52 8.17 0.15
C THR A 584 -0.22 7.71 -1.29
N ARG A 585 0.60 6.64 -1.46
CA ARG A 585 0.84 6.02 -2.79
C ARG A 585 -0.45 5.39 -3.28
N GLY A 586 -0.83 5.69 -4.52
CA GLY A 586 -2.04 5.17 -5.14
C GLY A 586 -3.36 5.74 -4.61
N GLY A 587 -3.30 6.48 -3.51
CA GLY A 587 -4.21 7.59 -3.34
C GLY A 587 -3.84 8.65 -4.39
N ALA A 588 -4.73 8.86 -5.37
CA ALA A 588 -5.17 10.25 -5.48
C ALA A 588 -5.37 10.70 -4.03
N ALA A 589 -4.81 11.84 -3.60
CA ALA A 589 -5.39 12.50 -2.43
C ALA A 589 -6.89 12.34 -2.65
N ALA A 590 -7.59 11.57 -1.79
CA ALA A 590 -9.04 11.55 -1.81
C ALA A 590 -9.35 13.01 -2.01
N PRO A 591 -9.94 13.40 -3.17
CA PRO A 591 -9.90 14.78 -3.61
C PRO A 591 -10.23 15.50 -2.33
N ALA A 592 -9.31 16.36 -1.81
CA ALA A 592 -9.74 17.32 -0.81
C ALA A 592 -11.03 17.78 -1.46
N PRO A 593 -12.20 17.49 -0.85
CA PRO A 593 -13.40 17.43 -1.64
C PRO A 593 -13.37 18.73 -2.43
N LYS A 594 -13.98 18.78 -3.61
CA LYS A 594 -14.56 20.09 -3.86
C LYS A 594 -15.50 20.29 -2.68
N VAL A 595 -14.97 20.88 -1.61
CA VAL A 595 -15.69 21.40 -0.49
C VAL A 595 -16.24 22.66 -1.15
N SER A 596 -17.23 22.47 -2.01
CA SER A 596 -18.49 23.04 -1.62
C SER A 596 -18.67 22.55 -0.19
N SER A 597 -18.33 23.41 0.77
CA SER A 597 -18.67 23.26 2.19
C SER A 597 -19.92 22.41 2.27
N LEU A 598 -19.87 21.24 2.90
CA LEU A 598 -21.04 20.37 3.02
C LEU A 598 -22.19 21.25 3.48
N VAL A 599 -23.18 21.48 2.60
CA VAL A 599 -24.23 22.45 2.87
C VAL A 599 -25.38 21.71 3.51
N ILE A 600 -25.40 21.70 4.83
CA ILE A 600 -26.51 21.07 5.58
C ILE A 600 -27.67 22.06 5.66
N LYS A 601 -28.75 21.77 4.93
CA LYS A 601 -30.02 22.51 5.05
C LYS A 601 -31.15 21.66 5.60
N ALA A 602 -30.99 20.33 5.62
CA ALA A 602 -31.94 19.43 6.26
C ALA A 602 -32.16 19.81 7.73
N GLY A 603 -33.35 19.48 8.24
CA GLY A 603 -33.71 19.77 9.61
C GLY A 603 -33.95 21.26 9.93
N LYS A 604 -34.07 21.55 11.23
CA LYS A 604 -34.27 22.90 11.77
C LYS A 604 -33.13 23.27 12.72
N PRO A 605 -32.67 24.54 12.75
CA PRO A 605 -31.75 25.00 13.80
C PRO A 605 -32.28 24.68 15.20
N TYR A 606 -31.38 24.29 16.09
CA TYR A 606 -31.66 23.98 17.48
C TYR A 606 -30.85 24.90 18.38
N GLU A 607 -31.50 25.95 18.88
CA GLU A 607 -30.84 27.07 19.56
C GLU A 607 -30.58 26.82 21.06
N LYS A 608 -31.13 25.74 21.63
CA LYS A 608 -30.96 25.46 23.06
C LYS A 608 -29.55 24.91 23.31
N THR A 609 -28.78 25.63 24.10
CA THR A 609 -27.43 25.26 24.53
C THR A 609 -27.44 24.60 25.91
N PHE A 610 -26.44 23.77 26.18
CA PHE A 610 -26.20 23.18 27.48
C PHE A 610 -24.77 23.50 27.96
N ASP A 611 -24.62 23.80 29.24
CA ASP A 611 -23.33 24.21 29.79
C ASP A 611 -22.29 23.10 29.63
N GLY A 612 -21.11 23.44 29.09
CA GLY A 612 -20.00 22.52 28.88
C GLY A 612 -19.90 21.92 27.46
N GLU A 613 -20.94 22.03 26.61
CA GLU A 613 -20.92 21.54 25.22
C GLU A 613 -20.11 22.47 24.28
N LYS A 614 -18.79 22.53 24.46
CA LYS A 614 -17.91 23.48 23.72
C LYS A 614 -17.60 23.09 22.27
N HIS A 615 -17.76 21.81 21.92
CA HIS A 615 -17.38 21.26 20.62
C HIS A 615 -18.51 21.30 19.58
N LEU A 616 -19.75 21.58 19.98
CA LEU A 616 -20.92 21.54 19.12
C LEU A 616 -21.34 22.96 18.72
N LYS A 617 -21.25 23.29 17.43
CA LYS A 617 -21.76 24.55 16.87
C LYS A 617 -22.82 24.31 15.81
N ASP A 618 -23.66 25.32 15.58
CA ASP A 618 -24.66 25.33 14.52
C ASP A 618 -25.56 24.07 14.53
N ILE A 619 -26.01 23.66 15.73
CA ILE A 619 -26.78 22.43 15.92
C ILE A 619 -28.09 22.49 15.13
N ARG A 620 -28.42 21.41 14.42
CA ARG A 620 -29.69 21.22 13.71
C ARG A 620 -30.33 19.91 14.11
N GLN A 621 -31.64 19.93 14.34
CA GLN A 621 -32.47 18.73 14.52
C GLN A 621 -32.97 18.26 13.15
N LEU A 622 -32.61 17.03 12.75
CA LEU A 622 -32.90 16.46 11.43
C LEU A 622 -34.24 15.72 11.37
N THR A 623 -34.61 15.00 12.43
CA THR A 623 -35.87 14.25 12.50
C THR A 623 -36.81 14.80 13.58
N PHE A 624 -38.11 14.51 13.46
CA PHE A 624 -39.15 15.02 14.36
C PHE A 624 -40.17 13.93 14.66
N GLY A 625 -40.03 13.29 15.83
CA GLY A 625 -40.94 12.28 16.35
C GLY A 625 -40.48 10.84 16.05
N GLY A 626 -41.10 9.89 16.76
CA GLY A 626 -40.73 8.46 16.72
C GLY A 626 -39.47 8.14 17.51
N GLU A 627 -38.90 6.96 17.25
CA GLU A 627 -37.65 6.50 17.83
C GLU A 627 -36.63 6.37 16.68
N ASN A 628 -35.66 7.27 16.62
CA ASN A 628 -34.59 7.26 15.62
C ASN A 628 -33.27 6.80 16.28
N ALA A 629 -32.49 5.99 15.58
CA ALA A 629 -31.24 5.43 16.07
C ALA A 629 -30.09 5.74 15.09
N GLU A 630 -29.16 4.80 14.88
CA GLU A 630 -27.93 5.01 14.12
C GLU A 630 -28.14 5.69 12.77
N ALA A 631 -27.28 6.67 12.46
CA ALA A 631 -27.27 7.36 11.17
C ALA A 631 -25.85 7.43 10.62
N TYR A 632 -25.65 7.00 9.38
CA TYR A 632 -24.33 6.89 8.77
C TYR A 632 -24.26 7.62 7.44
N PHE A 633 -23.16 8.33 7.21
CA PHE A 633 -22.97 9.15 6.02
C PHE A 633 -22.69 8.31 4.77
N SER A 634 -23.18 8.78 3.62
CA SER A 634 -22.68 8.38 2.30
C SER A 634 -21.22 8.80 2.12
N PRO A 635 -20.45 8.17 1.21
CA PRO A 635 -19.03 8.47 1.04
C PRO A 635 -18.71 9.93 0.69
N ASP A 636 -19.63 10.63 0.02
CA ASP A 636 -19.54 12.05 -0.30
C ASP A 636 -20.07 12.98 0.81
N GLY A 637 -20.60 12.41 1.89
CA GLY A 637 -21.18 13.11 3.04
C GLY A 637 -22.54 13.76 2.76
N THR A 638 -23.10 13.67 1.55
CA THR A 638 -24.31 14.44 1.16
C THR A 638 -25.62 13.82 1.65
N LYS A 639 -25.60 12.53 2.00
CA LYS A 639 -26.75 11.78 2.50
C LYS A 639 -26.41 11.03 3.78
N ILE A 640 -27.44 10.67 4.52
CA ILE A 640 -27.37 9.70 5.60
C ILE A 640 -28.33 8.54 5.32
N ILE A 641 -27.96 7.35 5.76
CA ILE A 641 -28.88 6.22 5.98
C ILE A 641 -29.07 6.10 7.47
N TYR A 642 -30.31 5.92 7.93
CA TYR A 642 -30.61 5.87 9.35
C TYR A 642 -31.79 4.96 9.68
N GLN A 643 -31.73 4.39 10.88
CA GLN A 643 -32.78 3.54 11.42
C GLN A 643 -33.84 4.39 12.14
N ALA A 644 -35.11 4.11 11.87
CA ALA A 644 -36.22 4.74 12.59
C ALA A 644 -37.46 3.86 12.74
N THR A 645 -38.09 3.96 13.90
CA THR A 645 -39.49 3.59 14.13
C THR A 645 -40.34 4.86 14.08
N VAL A 646 -40.94 5.13 12.92
CA VAL A 646 -41.83 6.29 12.74
C VAL A 646 -43.15 6.10 13.52
N PRO A 647 -43.84 7.19 13.92
CA PRO A 647 -45.10 7.08 14.67
C PRO A 647 -46.13 6.17 14.00
N GLY A 648 -46.58 5.15 14.73
CA GLY A 648 -47.56 4.16 14.24
C GLY A 648 -46.95 2.94 13.53
N ALA A 649 -45.63 2.91 13.29
CA ALA A 649 -44.94 1.71 12.82
C ALA A 649 -44.77 0.68 13.94
N GLY A 650 -44.69 -0.61 13.57
CA GLY A 650 -44.55 -1.71 14.53
C GLY A 650 -43.11 -1.95 14.99
N CYS A 651 -42.11 -1.61 14.17
CA CYS A 651 -40.69 -1.79 14.41
C CYS A 651 -39.83 -0.95 13.46
N ASP A 652 -38.53 -0.94 13.72
CA ASP A 652 -37.53 -0.15 13.00
C ASP A 652 -37.44 -0.50 11.51
N GLN A 653 -37.23 0.55 10.70
CA GLN A 653 -36.98 0.48 9.25
C GLN A 653 -35.79 1.38 8.87
N GLU A 654 -35.19 1.13 7.69
CA GLU A 654 -34.10 1.95 7.16
C GLU A 654 -34.63 3.06 6.25
N TYR A 655 -34.13 4.27 6.49
CA TYR A 655 -34.44 5.45 5.70
C TYR A 655 -33.16 6.10 5.19
N THR A 656 -33.20 6.72 4.01
CA THR A 656 -32.16 7.65 3.57
C THR A 656 -32.67 9.08 3.63
N MET A 657 -31.81 10.02 4.03
CA MET A 657 -32.07 11.45 4.00
C MET A 657 -30.99 12.19 3.23
N ASP A 658 -31.40 13.07 2.32
CA ASP A 658 -30.52 14.03 1.66
C ASP A 658 -30.30 15.25 2.57
N LEU A 659 -29.05 15.55 2.93
CA LEU A 659 -28.73 16.61 3.90
C LEU A 659 -28.85 18.02 3.31
N VAL A 660 -28.95 18.15 1.98
CA VAL A 660 -29.13 19.42 1.27
C VAL A 660 -30.61 19.74 1.09
N THR A 661 -31.45 18.75 0.81
CA THR A 661 -32.89 18.97 0.55
C THR A 661 -33.77 18.64 1.74
N GLY A 662 -33.32 17.77 2.64
CA GLY A 662 -34.12 17.16 3.70
C GLY A 662 -35.07 16.06 3.21
N GLU A 663 -35.02 15.69 1.93
CA GLU A 663 -35.85 14.62 1.38
C GLU A 663 -35.50 13.29 2.04
N THR A 664 -36.51 12.60 2.56
CA THR A 664 -36.38 11.32 3.27
C THR A 664 -37.11 10.22 2.52
N LYS A 665 -36.51 9.02 2.42
CA LYS A 665 -37.09 7.85 1.74
C LYS A 665 -36.92 6.59 2.56
N LEU A 666 -37.99 5.80 2.69
CA LEU A 666 -37.92 4.43 3.16
C LEU A 666 -37.16 3.60 2.11
N VAL A 667 -36.10 2.91 2.54
CA VAL A 667 -35.25 2.08 1.65
C VAL A 667 -35.25 0.60 2.03
N SER A 668 -35.81 0.24 3.19
CA SER A 668 -36.21 -1.14 3.48
C SER A 668 -37.62 -1.45 2.95
N SER A 669 -38.04 -2.71 3.04
CA SER A 669 -39.31 -3.20 2.48
C SER A 669 -40.56 -2.79 3.27
N GLY A 670 -40.40 -2.26 4.48
CA GLY A 670 -41.50 -2.05 5.43
C GLY A 670 -41.90 -3.31 6.20
N LYS A 671 -41.18 -4.43 6.03
CA LYS A 671 -41.44 -5.73 6.66
C LYS A 671 -40.26 -6.17 7.50
N GLY A 672 -40.54 -6.99 8.51
CA GLY A 672 -39.56 -7.37 9.52
C GLY A 672 -39.00 -6.15 10.25
N ARG A 673 -38.10 -6.37 11.20
CA ARG A 673 -37.31 -5.30 11.81
C ARG A 673 -36.02 -5.12 11.02
N THR A 674 -35.53 -3.89 10.89
CA THR A 674 -34.19 -3.62 10.34
C THR A 674 -33.26 -3.01 11.37
N THR A 675 -31.95 -3.12 11.10
CA THR A 675 -30.94 -2.36 11.84
C THR A 675 -29.66 -2.14 11.06
N CYS A 676 -28.85 -1.18 11.51
CA CYS A 676 -27.48 -0.96 11.08
C CYS A 676 -27.34 -0.75 9.57
N GLY A 677 -28.16 0.15 9.00
CA GLY A 677 -28.04 0.53 7.60
C GLY A 677 -26.75 1.27 7.29
N TYR A 678 -26.05 0.92 6.21
CA TYR A 678 -24.79 1.56 5.79
C TYR A 678 -24.74 1.73 4.26
N PHE A 679 -23.97 2.71 3.77
CA PHE A 679 -23.64 2.81 2.35
C PHE A 679 -22.42 1.95 2.02
N LYS A 680 -22.40 1.32 0.83
CA LYS A 680 -21.23 0.58 0.38
C LYS A 680 -20.11 1.55 -0.02
N TYR A 681 -19.00 1.55 0.71
CA TYR A 681 -17.84 2.39 0.39
C TYR A 681 -16.89 1.71 -0.61
N PRO A 682 -16.14 2.49 -1.41
CA PRO A 682 -16.15 3.96 -1.47
C PRO A 682 -17.19 4.56 -2.44
N GLN A 683 -17.92 3.75 -3.22
CA GLN A 683 -18.76 4.25 -4.31
C GLN A 683 -20.09 4.87 -3.85
N GLY A 684 -20.69 4.37 -2.77
CA GLY A 684 -21.98 4.85 -2.26
C GLY A 684 -23.17 4.51 -3.15
N ASP A 685 -23.00 3.56 -4.09
CA ASP A 685 -23.98 3.17 -5.10
C ASP A 685 -24.91 2.03 -4.66
N ARG A 686 -24.68 1.50 -3.46
CA ARG A 686 -25.46 0.42 -2.83
C ARG A 686 -25.62 0.71 -1.34
N ILE A 687 -26.65 0.14 -0.74
CA ILE A 687 -26.86 0.14 0.71
C ILE A 687 -26.88 -1.30 1.23
N VAL A 688 -26.54 -1.44 2.50
CA VAL A 688 -26.54 -2.70 3.24
C VAL A 688 -27.23 -2.47 4.57
N TYR A 689 -27.98 -3.45 5.05
CA TYR A 689 -28.63 -3.40 6.37
C TYR A 689 -28.99 -4.82 6.82
N ALA A 690 -29.19 -5.02 8.12
CA ALA A 690 -29.70 -6.28 8.64
C ALA A 690 -31.24 -6.25 8.70
N THR A 691 -31.90 -7.37 8.41
CA THR A 691 -33.36 -7.49 8.49
C THR A 691 -33.83 -8.86 8.97
N THR A 692 -34.95 -8.88 9.71
CA THR A 692 -35.64 -10.13 10.09
C THR A 692 -36.64 -10.63 9.06
N GLU A 693 -36.84 -9.92 7.94
CA GLU A 693 -37.85 -10.24 6.92
C GLU A 693 -37.70 -11.66 6.37
N GLY A 694 -36.46 -12.16 6.29
CA GLY A 694 -36.16 -13.53 5.84
C GLY A 694 -36.74 -14.62 6.73
N GLY A 695 -36.97 -14.34 8.02
CA GLY A 695 -37.63 -15.25 8.95
C GLY A 695 -39.15 -15.10 8.95
N ALA A 696 -39.64 -13.86 9.01
CA ALA A 696 -41.06 -13.53 8.94
C ALA A 696 -41.27 -12.06 8.51
N PRO A 697 -42.34 -11.73 7.76
CA PRO A 697 -42.62 -10.37 7.36
C PRO A 697 -43.14 -9.48 8.51
N GLU A 698 -43.63 -10.06 9.61
CA GLU A 698 -44.09 -9.33 10.79
C GLU A 698 -42.93 -8.84 11.66
N CYS A 699 -43.18 -7.78 12.44
CA CYS A 699 -42.24 -7.33 13.45
C CYS A 699 -42.05 -8.42 14.53
N PRO A 700 -40.81 -8.76 14.90
CA PRO A 700 -40.55 -9.74 15.93
C PRO A 700 -41.06 -9.27 17.29
N ALA A 701 -41.40 -10.21 18.17
CA ALA A 701 -41.93 -9.90 19.49
C ALA A 701 -40.92 -9.05 20.30
N LYS A 702 -41.43 -8.10 21.08
CA LYS A 702 -40.60 -7.33 22.02
C LYS A 702 -40.02 -8.27 23.09
N PRO A 703 -38.81 -8.01 23.59
CA PRO A 703 -38.20 -8.84 24.64
C PRO A 703 -39.02 -8.80 25.94
N ASP A 704 -38.97 -9.89 26.70
CA ASP A 704 -39.60 -9.94 28.04
C ASP A 704 -38.76 -9.15 29.05
N MET A 705 -39.26 -7.96 29.39
CA MET A 705 -38.61 -7.04 30.35
C MET A 705 -38.68 -7.53 31.80
N SER A 706 -39.31 -8.68 32.10
CA SER A 706 -39.23 -9.33 33.42
C SER A 706 -37.79 -9.74 33.79
N HIS A 707 -36.91 -9.86 32.79
CA HIS A 707 -35.47 -10.11 32.95
C HIS A 707 -34.62 -8.86 33.21
N GLY A 708 -35.25 -7.68 33.36
CA GLY A 708 -34.59 -6.39 33.47
C GLY A 708 -34.42 -5.70 32.11
N TYR A 709 -33.50 -4.73 32.02
CA TYR A 709 -33.17 -4.10 30.74
C TYR A 709 -32.31 -5.03 29.89
N VAL A 710 -32.93 -5.63 28.88
CA VAL A 710 -32.33 -6.62 27.96
C VAL A 710 -32.55 -6.19 26.51
N TRP A 711 -31.63 -6.58 25.64
CA TRP A 711 -31.77 -6.44 24.19
C TRP A 711 -32.05 -7.79 23.54
N PRO A 712 -32.97 -7.83 22.54
CA PRO A 712 -33.22 -9.03 21.79
C PRO A 712 -32.14 -9.27 20.73
N VAL A 713 -31.70 -10.51 20.60
CA VAL A 713 -30.74 -10.99 19.59
C VAL A 713 -31.51 -11.87 18.62
N TYR A 714 -32.34 -11.28 17.77
CA TYR A 714 -33.25 -12.05 16.94
C TYR A 714 -32.49 -12.97 15.98
N PRO A 715 -32.64 -14.31 16.07
CA PRO A 715 -31.88 -15.27 15.26
C PRO A 715 -32.32 -15.31 13.79
N SER A 716 -33.23 -14.42 13.39
CA SER A 716 -33.69 -14.23 12.02
C SER A 716 -33.05 -13.02 11.34
N PHE A 717 -32.18 -12.27 12.02
CA PHE A 717 -31.44 -11.19 11.39
C PHE A 717 -30.41 -11.73 10.40
N ASP A 718 -30.58 -11.33 9.14
CA ASP A 718 -29.59 -11.53 8.09
C ASP A 718 -29.25 -10.19 7.43
N ILE A 719 -28.03 -10.09 6.91
CA ILE A 719 -27.59 -8.90 6.19
C ILE A 719 -28.03 -9.00 4.73
N VAL A 720 -28.62 -7.92 4.22
CA VAL A 720 -29.02 -7.75 2.83
C VAL A 720 -28.28 -6.58 2.19
N GLU A 721 -28.04 -6.67 0.87
CA GLU A 721 -27.53 -5.59 0.03
C GLU A 721 -28.61 -5.17 -0.99
N ALA A 722 -28.87 -3.88 -1.10
CA ALA A 722 -29.86 -3.30 -2.01
C ALA A 722 -29.28 -2.12 -2.81
N ASN A 723 -30.01 -1.68 -3.84
CA ASN A 723 -29.77 -0.39 -4.47
C ASN A 723 -30.05 0.75 -3.48
N VAL A 724 -29.47 1.93 -3.71
CA VAL A 724 -29.66 3.12 -2.83
C VAL A 724 -31.13 3.53 -2.69
N ASP A 725 -31.98 3.22 -3.66
CA ASP A 725 -33.42 3.45 -3.61
C ASP A 725 -34.21 2.35 -2.89
N GLY A 726 -33.53 1.35 -2.31
CA GLY A 726 -34.12 0.19 -1.64
C GLY A 726 -34.50 -0.97 -2.58
N SER A 727 -34.39 -0.81 -3.89
CA SER A 727 -34.75 -1.86 -4.84
C SER A 727 -33.70 -2.99 -4.89
N ASN A 728 -34.12 -4.17 -5.37
CA ASN A 728 -33.24 -5.32 -5.59
C ASN A 728 -32.45 -5.76 -4.34
N ALA A 729 -33.10 -5.75 -3.17
CA ALA A 729 -32.53 -6.30 -1.94
C ALA A 729 -32.18 -7.79 -2.11
N LYS A 730 -30.95 -8.16 -1.75
CA LYS A 730 -30.42 -9.52 -1.83
C LYS A 730 -29.73 -9.87 -0.52
N LYS A 731 -30.11 -10.99 0.06
CA LYS A 731 -29.46 -11.57 1.25
C LYS A 731 -28.02 -11.96 0.95
N ILE A 732 -27.07 -11.52 1.78
CA ILE A 732 -25.61 -11.74 1.63
C ILE A 732 -24.99 -12.56 2.77
N THR A 733 -25.63 -12.63 3.93
CA THR A 733 -25.35 -13.66 4.94
C THR A 733 -26.46 -14.70 4.93
N ALA A 734 -26.19 -15.95 5.29
CA ALA A 734 -27.21 -17.00 5.35
C ALA A 734 -26.95 -17.98 6.49
N THR A 735 -26.18 -17.54 7.48
CA THR A 735 -25.81 -18.39 8.60
C THR A 735 -26.96 -18.43 9.60
N ALA A 736 -27.19 -19.58 10.23
CA ALA A 736 -28.22 -19.68 11.24
C ALA A 736 -27.82 -18.84 12.46
N GLY A 737 -28.75 -18.05 12.99
CA GLY A 737 -28.52 -17.17 14.13
C GLY A 737 -28.58 -15.69 13.73
N TYR A 738 -27.97 -14.84 14.55
CA TYR A 738 -27.95 -13.40 14.37
C TYR A 738 -26.76 -12.99 13.48
N ASP A 739 -26.99 -12.26 12.39
CA ASP A 739 -25.98 -11.51 11.63
C ASP A 739 -26.44 -10.03 11.54
N ALA A 740 -25.83 -9.12 12.31
CA ALA A 740 -26.18 -7.70 12.31
C ALA A 740 -25.00 -6.80 12.75
N GLU A 741 -25.28 -5.55 13.13
CA GLU A 741 -24.26 -4.59 13.62
C GLU A 741 -23.13 -4.35 12.62
N MET A 742 -23.50 -4.34 11.33
CA MET A 742 -22.55 -4.31 10.25
C MET A 742 -22.04 -2.89 9.96
N THR A 743 -20.75 -2.77 9.69
CA THR A 743 -20.12 -1.54 9.20
C THR A 743 -19.16 -1.84 8.06
N TRP A 744 -18.83 -0.82 7.26
CA TRP A 744 -18.06 -0.99 6.03
C TRP A 744 -16.71 -0.26 6.12
N CYS A 745 -15.65 -0.87 5.60
CA CYS A 745 -14.35 -0.21 5.48
C CYS A 745 -14.43 0.98 4.49
N HIS A 746 -14.01 2.18 4.88
CA HIS A 746 -14.07 3.38 4.04
C HIS A 746 -13.28 3.26 2.71
N GLN A 747 -12.27 2.39 2.66
CA GLN A 747 -11.51 2.06 1.44
C GLN A 747 -12.21 0.99 0.56
N GLY A 748 -13.28 0.39 1.05
CA GLY A 748 -14.04 -0.66 0.39
C GLY A 748 -13.51 -2.08 0.62
N GLY A 749 -14.10 -3.02 -0.10
CA GLY A 749 -13.65 -4.42 -0.15
C GLY A 749 -13.96 -5.29 1.06
N LYS A 750 -14.24 -4.71 2.23
CA LYS A 750 -14.47 -5.45 3.48
C LYS A 750 -15.60 -4.86 4.31
N MET A 751 -16.37 -5.74 4.94
CA MET A 751 -17.37 -5.39 5.95
C MET A 751 -17.11 -6.17 7.24
N ILE A 752 -17.36 -5.55 8.38
CA ILE A 752 -17.35 -6.21 9.69
C ILE A 752 -18.77 -6.25 10.24
N PHE A 753 -19.09 -7.30 10.98
CA PHE A 753 -20.41 -7.49 11.54
C PHE A 753 -20.34 -8.44 12.75
N THR A 754 -21.35 -8.37 13.61
CA THR A 754 -21.51 -9.27 14.74
C THR A 754 -22.31 -10.49 14.33
N SER A 755 -21.87 -11.66 14.77
CA SER A 755 -22.57 -12.89 14.45
C SER A 755 -22.56 -13.94 15.54
N MET A 756 -23.65 -14.72 15.61
CA MET A 756 -23.79 -15.87 16.53
C MET A 756 -23.37 -17.22 15.96
N ARG A 757 -22.76 -17.26 14.77
CA ARG A 757 -22.52 -18.51 14.04
C ARG A 757 -21.70 -19.56 14.78
N ASP A 758 -20.87 -19.15 15.75
CA ASP A 758 -20.04 -20.05 16.57
C ASP A 758 -20.54 -20.17 18.02
N GLY A 759 -21.80 -19.79 18.29
CA GLY A 759 -22.48 -20.00 19.57
C GLY A 759 -22.30 -18.89 20.61
N ASP A 760 -21.60 -17.81 20.27
CA ASP A 760 -21.49 -16.57 21.05
C ASP A 760 -21.52 -15.36 20.10
N LEU A 761 -21.65 -14.14 20.63
CA LEU A 761 -21.67 -12.91 19.82
C LEU A 761 -20.24 -12.43 19.55
N ASP A 762 -19.69 -12.81 18.41
CA ASP A 762 -18.33 -12.45 17.99
C ASP A 762 -18.32 -11.53 16.76
N LEU A 763 -17.17 -10.88 16.53
CA LEU A 763 -16.92 -10.09 15.32
C LEU A 763 -16.40 -10.95 14.18
N TYR A 764 -16.94 -10.70 12.99
CA TYR A 764 -16.53 -11.33 11.74
C TYR A 764 -16.26 -10.29 10.67
N GLU A 765 -15.26 -10.54 9.82
CA GLU A 765 -14.97 -9.78 8.62
C GLU A 765 -15.38 -10.59 7.39
N MET A 766 -16.15 -10.00 6.48
CA MET A 766 -16.44 -10.56 5.17
C MET A 766 -15.72 -9.77 4.08
N ASP A 767 -14.98 -10.48 3.23
CA ASP A 767 -14.45 -9.94 1.98
C ASP A 767 -15.59 -9.82 0.96
N ALA A 768 -15.85 -8.59 0.50
CA ALA A 768 -17.02 -8.29 -0.33
C ALA A 768 -16.95 -8.88 -1.75
N ALA A 769 -15.74 -9.19 -2.24
CA ALA A 769 -15.55 -9.73 -3.59
C ALA A 769 -15.75 -11.25 -3.61
N SER A 770 -15.19 -11.95 -2.63
CA SER A 770 -15.22 -13.41 -2.54
C SER A 770 -16.34 -13.96 -1.66
N GLY A 771 -16.94 -13.12 -0.80
CA GLY A 771 -17.90 -13.54 0.22
C GLY A 771 -17.29 -14.35 1.36
N LYS A 772 -15.96 -14.49 1.41
CA LYS A 772 -15.27 -15.25 2.45
C LYS A 772 -15.38 -14.52 3.78
N VAL A 773 -15.72 -15.27 4.82
CA VAL A 773 -15.86 -14.75 6.19
C VAL A 773 -14.74 -15.26 7.08
N LYS A 774 -14.16 -14.37 7.88
CA LYS A 774 -13.13 -14.63 8.89
C LYS A 774 -13.61 -14.16 10.27
N ARG A 775 -13.49 -15.00 11.30
CA ARG A 775 -13.73 -14.61 12.70
C ARG A 775 -12.57 -13.77 13.23
N LEU A 776 -12.88 -12.68 13.94
CA LEU A 776 -11.91 -11.74 14.51
C LEU A 776 -11.80 -11.86 16.03
N THR A 777 -12.91 -12.03 16.75
CA THR A 777 -12.92 -12.22 18.21
C THR A 777 -13.38 -13.63 18.58
N ASN A 778 -12.94 -14.12 19.73
CA ASN A 778 -13.31 -15.44 20.25
C ASN A 778 -13.30 -15.53 21.78
N THR A 779 -13.31 -14.38 22.46
CA THR A 779 -13.32 -14.34 23.93
C THR A 779 -14.77 -14.46 24.40
N PRO A 780 -15.11 -15.40 25.31
CA PRO A 780 -16.48 -15.58 25.75
C PRO A 780 -17.14 -14.29 26.26
N GLY A 781 -18.35 -14.04 25.78
CA GLY A 781 -19.11 -12.81 26.06
C GLY A 781 -19.54 -12.09 24.79
N TYR A 782 -19.98 -10.84 24.96
CA TYR A 782 -20.51 -10.04 23.85
C TYR A 782 -19.38 -9.24 23.19
N ASP A 783 -19.21 -9.38 21.87
CA ASP A 783 -18.47 -8.45 21.03
C ASP A 783 -19.39 -7.87 19.93
N GLY A 784 -19.53 -6.54 19.87
CA GLY A 784 -20.37 -5.93 18.84
C GLY A 784 -20.15 -4.45 18.55
N GLY A 785 -20.90 -3.93 17.59
CA GLY A 785 -20.88 -2.53 17.17
C GLY A 785 -19.50 -2.03 16.75
N ALA A 786 -18.82 -2.78 15.89
CA ALA A 786 -17.43 -2.53 15.51
C ALA A 786 -17.33 -1.55 14.33
N PHE A 787 -16.30 -0.69 14.35
CA PHE A 787 -16.02 0.28 13.30
C PHE A 787 -14.55 0.22 12.87
N TYR A 788 -14.31 0.37 11.56
CA TYR A 788 -12.97 0.66 11.04
C TYR A 788 -12.59 2.12 11.28
N ASN A 789 -11.30 2.39 11.47
CA ASN A 789 -10.77 3.74 11.32
C ASN A 789 -10.73 4.15 9.83
N GLY A 790 -10.45 5.43 9.54
CA GLY A 790 -10.55 5.99 8.19
C GLY A 790 -9.65 5.33 7.13
N ASP A 791 -8.55 4.67 7.54
CA ASP A 791 -7.66 3.91 6.65
C ASP A 791 -7.85 2.39 6.72
N CYS A 792 -8.86 1.92 7.45
CA CYS A 792 -9.20 0.51 7.66
C CYS A 792 -8.07 -0.37 8.22
N THR A 793 -7.10 0.22 8.93
CA THR A 793 -6.01 -0.53 9.56
C THR A 793 -6.32 -0.95 11.00
N GLN A 794 -7.30 -0.31 11.64
CA GLN A 794 -7.71 -0.59 13.02
C GLN A 794 -9.22 -0.74 13.13
N ILE A 795 -9.65 -1.53 14.11
CA ILE A 795 -11.06 -1.72 14.47
C ILE A 795 -11.24 -1.33 15.94
N VAL A 796 -12.28 -0.55 16.22
CA VAL A 796 -12.76 -0.26 17.58
C VAL A 796 -14.14 -0.89 17.75
N TRP A 797 -14.41 -1.48 18.91
CA TRP A 797 -15.71 -2.10 19.20
C TRP A 797 -16.03 -2.04 20.69
N ARG A 798 -17.27 -2.39 21.04
CA ARG A 798 -17.70 -2.56 22.43
C ARG A 798 -17.73 -4.05 22.77
N ALA A 799 -17.31 -4.39 23.98
CA ALA A 799 -17.38 -5.76 24.45
C ALA A 799 -17.63 -5.90 25.96
N ASN A 800 -18.15 -7.05 26.33
CA ASN A 800 -18.25 -7.51 27.72
C ASN A 800 -17.76 -8.95 27.81
N HIS A 801 -16.67 -9.19 28.54
CA HIS A 801 -16.06 -10.51 28.69
C HIS A 801 -16.13 -10.99 30.15
N PRO A 802 -17.33 -11.35 30.66
CA PRO A 802 -17.49 -11.80 32.04
C PRO A 802 -16.87 -13.18 32.25
N ALA A 803 -16.63 -13.52 33.52
CA ALA A 803 -16.14 -14.84 33.92
C ALA A 803 -16.94 -15.40 35.09
N GLY A 804 -16.92 -16.74 35.24
CA GLY A 804 -17.60 -17.42 36.34
C GLY A 804 -19.13 -17.27 36.29
N PRO A 805 -19.82 -17.07 37.42
CA PRO A 805 -21.29 -17.02 37.47
C PRO A 805 -21.94 -15.97 36.56
N ALA A 806 -21.25 -14.86 36.31
CA ALA A 806 -21.75 -13.81 35.41
C ALA A 806 -21.79 -14.27 33.94
N LEU A 807 -20.79 -15.06 33.50
CA LEU A 807 -20.78 -15.65 32.16
C LEU A 807 -21.88 -16.72 32.01
N ASP A 808 -22.17 -17.47 33.07
CA ASP A 808 -23.26 -18.44 33.06
C ASP A 808 -24.64 -17.75 32.94
N GLU A 809 -24.81 -16.60 33.59
CA GLU A 809 -26.02 -15.77 33.45
C GLU A 809 -26.16 -15.21 32.01
N ASP A 810 -25.09 -14.66 31.45
CA ASP A 810 -25.08 -14.13 30.08
C ASP A 810 -25.38 -15.23 29.05
N ARG A 811 -24.82 -16.43 29.22
CA ARG A 811 -25.16 -17.60 28.38
C ARG A 811 -26.60 -18.05 28.53
N ALA A 812 -27.16 -18.01 29.75
CA ALA A 812 -28.55 -18.37 30.00
C ALA A 812 -29.53 -17.37 29.38
N LEU A 813 -29.14 -16.10 29.25
CA LEU A 813 -29.88 -15.08 28.52
C LEU A 813 -29.72 -15.26 27.01
N LEU A 814 -28.50 -15.49 26.52
CA LEU A 814 -28.24 -15.67 25.09
C LEU A 814 -28.97 -16.91 24.53
N ALA A 815 -29.10 -17.98 25.32
CA ALA A 815 -29.91 -19.16 24.98
C ALA A 815 -31.42 -18.86 24.85
N LYS A 816 -31.87 -17.67 25.25
CA LYS A 816 -33.22 -17.15 25.07
C LYS A 816 -33.25 -15.97 24.08
N ASP A 817 -32.20 -15.81 23.29
CA ASP A 817 -32.02 -14.71 22.33
C ASP A 817 -32.01 -13.32 23.02
N LEU A 818 -31.41 -13.22 24.21
CA LEU A 818 -31.33 -11.99 25.01
C LEU A 818 -29.90 -11.68 25.46
N VAL A 819 -29.56 -10.39 25.56
CA VAL A 819 -28.31 -9.91 26.19
C VAL A 819 -28.58 -8.75 27.15
N LYS A 820 -27.71 -8.58 28.16
CA LYS A 820 -27.75 -7.45 29.10
C LYS A 820 -26.65 -6.44 28.78
N PRO A 821 -26.96 -5.31 28.16
CA PRO A 821 -25.96 -4.32 27.72
C PRO A 821 -25.60 -3.34 28.86
N LEU A 822 -25.44 -3.81 30.10
CA LEU A 822 -25.29 -2.93 31.26
C LEU A 822 -23.83 -2.60 31.60
N HIS A 823 -22.89 -3.43 31.15
CA HIS A 823 -21.46 -3.23 31.28
C HIS A 823 -20.82 -3.54 29.94
N MET A 824 -20.28 -2.52 29.27
CA MET A 824 -19.68 -2.63 27.94
C MET A 824 -18.45 -1.74 27.91
N GLU A 825 -17.28 -2.32 27.69
CA GLU A 825 -16.02 -1.60 27.61
C GLU A 825 -15.59 -1.49 26.14
N LEU A 826 -14.79 -0.49 25.81
CA LEU A 826 -14.28 -0.29 24.46
C LEU A 826 -12.98 -1.05 24.26
N PHE A 827 -12.81 -1.65 23.10
CA PHE A 827 -11.62 -2.39 22.72
C PHE A 827 -11.10 -1.90 21.36
N LEU A 828 -9.80 -2.09 21.13
CA LEU A 828 -9.09 -1.75 19.90
C LEU A 828 -8.28 -2.94 19.42
N MET A 829 -8.24 -3.14 18.10
CA MET A 829 -7.40 -4.15 17.45
C MET A 829 -6.92 -3.65 16.09
N ASN A 830 -5.92 -4.33 15.54
CA ASN A 830 -5.58 -4.20 14.13
C ASN A 830 -6.69 -4.85 13.29
N ALA A 831 -6.92 -4.38 12.07
CA ALA A 831 -7.96 -4.89 11.17
C ALA A 831 -7.80 -6.38 10.81
N ASP A 832 -6.60 -6.94 10.96
CA ASP A 832 -6.37 -8.37 10.78
C ASP A 832 -6.76 -9.23 12.00
N GLY A 833 -7.29 -8.62 13.07
CA GLY A 833 -7.71 -9.27 14.31
C GLY A 833 -6.61 -9.36 15.38
N THR A 834 -5.39 -8.89 15.09
CA THR A 834 -4.27 -8.91 16.04
C THR A 834 -4.27 -7.71 16.98
N ASN A 835 -3.48 -7.77 18.06
CA ASN A 835 -3.28 -6.65 18.99
C ASN A 835 -4.58 -6.16 19.67
N GLN A 836 -5.46 -7.10 20.04
CA GLN A 836 -6.68 -6.78 20.78
C GLN A 836 -6.33 -6.26 22.18
N ARG A 837 -6.87 -5.10 22.53
CA ARG A 837 -6.70 -4.50 23.85
C ARG A 837 -7.89 -3.66 24.28
N GLN A 838 -8.18 -3.68 25.56
CA GLN A 838 -9.19 -2.85 26.19
C GLN A 838 -8.71 -1.38 26.27
N ILE A 839 -9.61 -0.43 26.00
CA ILE A 839 -9.38 1.03 26.04
C ILE A 839 -9.99 1.64 27.29
N THR A 840 -11.23 1.27 27.63
CA THR A 840 -11.94 1.81 28.80
C THR A 840 -12.04 0.75 29.89
N SER A 841 -12.03 1.18 31.15
CA SER A 841 -12.29 0.33 32.32
C SER A 841 -12.97 1.17 33.39
N ASN A 842 -14.21 1.55 33.11
CA ASN A 842 -14.98 2.49 33.92
C ASN A 842 -16.25 1.87 34.54
N GLY A 843 -16.55 0.61 34.24
CA GLY A 843 -17.69 -0.12 34.79
C GLY A 843 -19.05 0.38 34.27
N ALA A 844 -19.03 1.27 33.28
CA ALA A 844 -20.20 1.84 32.63
C ALA A 844 -20.63 1.01 31.42
N ALA A 845 -21.76 1.39 30.83
CA ALA A 845 -22.11 0.96 29.48
C ALA A 845 -21.52 1.97 28.49
N ASN A 846 -20.55 1.54 27.69
CA ASN A 846 -19.94 2.35 26.63
C ASN A 846 -20.37 1.81 25.25
N PHE A 847 -21.03 2.64 24.44
CA PHE A 847 -21.64 2.25 23.17
C PHE A 847 -21.14 3.07 21.98
N CYS A 848 -21.35 2.49 20.80
CA CYS A 848 -21.11 3.12 19.49
C CYS A 848 -19.77 3.84 19.38
N PRO A 849 -18.64 3.14 19.65
CA PRO A 849 -17.34 3.75 19.52
C PRO A 849 -17.06 4.08 18.05
N TYR A 850 -16.62 5.29 17.78
CA TYR A 850 -16.28 5.75 16.45
C TYR A 850 -14.94 6.50 16.46
N PHE A 851 -14.11 6.28 15.44
CA PHE A 851 -12.84 6.99 15.32
C PHE A 851 -13.09 8.47 14.97
N MET A 852 -12.42 9.37 15.68
CA MET A 852 -12.34 10.76 15.27
C MET A 852 -11.39 10.92 14.07
N ASN A 853 -11.61 11.95 13.24
CA ASN A 853 -10.80 12.20 12.04
C ASN A 853 -9.32 12.54 12.34
N ASP A 854 -8.97 12.87 13.58
CA ASP A 854 -7.58 13.02 14.01
C ASP A 854 -6.81 11.68 14.09
N GLY A 855 -7.53 10.55 14.01
CA GLY A 855 -7.00 9.20 14.11
C GLY A 855 -6.38 8.84 15.47
N LYS A 856 -6.54 9.70 16.48
CA LYS A 856 -5.95 9.59 17.82
C LYS A 856 -6.98 9.34 18.91
N ARG A 857 -8.22 9.79 18.73
CA ARG A 857 -9.30 9.67 19.70
C ARG A 857 -10.47 8.84 19.18
N ILE A 858 -11.22 8.29 20.13
CA ILE A 858 -12.49 7.58 19.92
C ILE A 858 -13.58 8.43 20.57
N ILE A 859 -14.67 8.68 19.85
CA ILE A 859 -15.92 9.22 20.42
C ILE A 859 -16.90 8.07 20.66
N PHE A 860 -17.66 8.12 21.74
CA PHE A 860 -18.59 7.06 22.14
C PHE A 860 -19.68 7.60 23.06
N ALA A 861 -20.75 6.84 23.26
CA ALA A 861 -21.80 7.16 24.24
C ALA A 861 -21.52 6.42 25.55
N SER A 862 -21.70 7.07 26.71
CA SER A 862 -21.49 6.43 28.01
C SER A 862 -22.38 6.99 29.10
N ASN A 863 -22.74 6.13 30.06
CA ASN A 863 -23.45 6.48 31.28
C ASN A 863 -22.53 6.55 32.52
N VAL A 864 -21.22 6.70 32.32
CA VAL A 864 -20.19 6.71 33.39
C VAL A 864 -20.43 7.73 34.51
N ASN A 865 -21.18 8.79 34.24
CA ASN A 865 -21.51 9.89 35.15
C ASN A 865 -23.01 9.97 35.50
N ALA A 866 -23.80 8.98 35.09
CA ALA A 866 -25.25 8.98 35.20
C ALA A 866 -25.77 7.94 36.21
N LYS A 867 -26.98 8.17 36.72
CA LYS A 867 -27.76 7.17 37.45
C LYS A 867 -29.02 6.86 36.65
N GLY A 868 -29.06 5.72 35.97
CA GLY A 868 -30.21 5.30 35.17
C GLY A 868 -29.93 5.38 33.66
N PHE A 869 -30.91 5.87 32.89
CA PHE A 869 -30.92 5.85 31.42
C PHE A 869 -30.27 7.08 30.77
N ASP A 870 -29.59 7.94 31.53
CA ASP A 870 -28.89 9.09 30.97
C ASP A 870 -27.57 8.66 30.33
N PHE A 871 -27.34 9.08 29.08
CA PHE A 871 -26.12 8.84 28.31
C PHE A 871 -25.63 10.15 27.72
N ASP A 872 -24.33 10.40 27.84
CA ASP A 872 -23.66 11.51 27.16
C ASP A 872 -22.68 10.97 26.13
N LEU A 873 -22.27 11.83 25.19
CA LEU A 873 -21.13 11.59 24.33
C LEU A 873 -19.82 11.91 25.06
N TRP A 874 -18.82 11.05 24.88
CA TRP A 874 -17.50 11.14 25.47
C TRP A 874 -16.43 10.91 24.40
N THR A 875 -15.25 11.48 24.60
CA THR A 875 -14.05 11.10 23.84
C THR A 875 -12.98 10.52 24.76
N VAL A 876 -12.17 9.61 24.22
CA VAL A 876 -10.98 9.06 24.89
C VAL A 876 -9.86 8.89 23.87
N GLY A 877 -8.61 9.05 24.29
CA GLY A 877 -7.45 8.67 23.50
C GLY A 877 -7.45 7.16 23.22
N LYS A 878 -6.86 6.74 22.09
CA LYS A 878 -6.70 5.30 21.81
C LYS A 878 -5.94 4.58 22.91
N ASP A 879 -5.06 5.26 23.63
CA ASP A 879 -4.31 4.74 24.79
C ASP A 879 -5.16 4.60 26.08
N GLY A 880 -6.45 4.95 26.03
CA GLY A 880 -7.36 4.93 27.18
C GLY A 880 -7.26 6.18 28.06
N GLN A 881 -6.43 7.16 27.71
CA GLN A 881 -6.22 8.38 28.49
C GLN A 881 -7.03 9.56 27.94
N GLY A 882 -7.19 10.61 28.75
CA GLY A 882 -7.81 11.85 28.31
C GLY A 882 -9.33 11.75 28.07
N LEU A 883 -10.03 11.05 28.97
CA LEU A 883 -11.49 10.97 28.95
C LEU A 883 -12.11 12.38 29.08
N GLU A 884 -12.94 12.77 28.11
CA GLU A 884 -13.58 14.08 28.03
C GLU A 884 -15.06 13.96 27.70
N ARG A 885 -15.92 14.67 28.44
CA ARG A 885 -17.37 14.73 28.21
C ARG A 885 -17.68 15.76 27.13
N ILE A 886 -18.45 15.36 26.12
CA ILE A 886 -18.80 16.19 24.95
C ILE A 886 -20.20 16.79 25.07
N THR A 887 -21.18 15.99 25.50
CA THR A 887 -22.56 16.47 25.70
C THR A 887 -22.95 16.51 27.16
N THR A 888 -23.91 17.39 27.49
CA THR A 888 -24.43 17.58 28.85
C THR A 888 -25.96 17.74 28.89
N ALA A 889 -26.63 17.58 27.75
CA ALA A 889 -28.08 17.57 27.68
C ALA A 889 -28.67 16.42 28.52
N PRO A 890 -29.76 16.64 29.27
CA PRO A 890 -30.41 15.58 30.02
C PRO A 890 -31.06 14.56 29.07
N GLY A 891 -31.12 13.31 29.49
CA GLY A 891 -31.64 12.20 28.69
C GLY A 891 -30.52 11.43 27.98
N PHE A 892 -30.78 11.04 26.74
CA PHE A 892 -29.88 10.18 25.97
C PHE A 892 -29.23 10.97 24.84
N ASP A 893 -27.91 10.83 24.72
CA ASP A 893 -27.13 11.13 23.53
C ASP A 893 -26.34 9.87 23.14
N GLY A 894 -26.47 9.42 21.89
CA GLY A 894 -25.76 8.24 21.43
C GLY A 894 -25.69 8.09 19.91
N PHE A 895 -25.16 6.95 19.47
CA PHE A 895 -25.01 6.61 18.04
C PHE A 895 -24.27 7.67 17.23
N CYS A 896 -23.18 8.21 17.79
CA CYS A 896 -22.47 9.34 17.22
C CYS A 896 -21.47 8.92 16.13
N VAL A 897 -21.48 9.61 14.98
CA VAL A 897 -20.47 9.41 13.92
C VAL A 897 -20.09 10.74 13.26
N PHE A 898 -18.83 10.82 12.81
CA PHE A 898 -18.33 11.98 12.06
C PHE A 898 -18.62 11.86 10.56
N SER A 899 -18.88 13.00 9.92
CA SER A 899 -18.92 13.10 8.46
C SER A 899 -17.56 12.73 7.83
N PRO A 900 -17.52 12.29 6.56
CA PRO A 900 -16.27 11.90 5.91
C PRO A 900 -15.19 13.00 5.90
N ASP A 901 -15.60 14.27 5.91
CA ASP A 901 -14.70 15.43 6.01
C ASP A 901 -14.31 15.82 7.45
N GLY A 902 -14.90 15.17 8.46
CA GLY A 902 -14.67 15.40 9.88
C GLY A 902 -15.23 16.71 10.42
N GLN A 903 -15.98 17.46 9.61
CA GLN A 903 -16.49 18.78 10.00
C GLN A 903 -17.79 18.72 10.79
N TYR A 904 -18.56 17.64 10.66
CA TYR A 904 -19.86 17.49 11.28
C TYR A 904 -19.94 16.20 12.10
N LEU A 905 -20.58 16.30 13.25
CA LEU A 905 -20.97 15.18 14.09
C LEU A 905 -22.47 14.99 13.99
N ILE A 906 -22.93 13.78 13.65
CA ILE A 906 -24.34 13.38 13.78
C ILE A 906 -24.48 12.45 14.99
N TRP A 907 -25.59 12.57 15.72
CA TRP A 907 -25.93 11.68 16.84
C TRP A 907 -27.45 11.64 17.06
N ALA A 908 -27.95 10.59 17.70
CA ALA A 908 -29.33 10.53 18.16
C ALA A 908 -29.45 11.08 19.57
N SER A 909 -30.53 11.83 19.84
CA SER A 909 -30.72 12.48 21.12
C SER A 909 -32.18 12.71 21.50
N SER A 910 -32.48 12.66 22.80
CA SER A 910 -33.74 13.13 23.37
C SER A 910 -33.72 14.61 23.78
N ARG A 911 -32.63 15.36 23.47
CA ARG A 911 -32.41 16.74 23.96
C ARG A 911 -33.56 17.73 23.70
N ALA A 912 -34.35 17.53 22.65
CA ALA A 912 -35.52 18.36 22.35
C ALA A 912 -36.69 18.12 23.32
N GLN A 913 -36.88 16.89 23.80
CA GLN A 913 -37.91 16.50 24.76
C GLN A 913 -37.36 15.42 25.73
N PRO A 914 -36.52 15.81 26.71
CA PRO A 914 -35.81 14.85 27.58
C PRO A 914 -36.72 13.94 28.40
N GLU A 915 -37.91 14.43 28.77
CA GLU A 915 -38.93 13.70 29.55
C GLU A 915 -39.81 12.80 28.65
N GLY A 916 -39.64 12.88 27.33
CA GLY A 916 -40.40 12.11 26.35
C GLY A 916 -39.70 10.82 25.92
N HIS A 917 -40.40 10.01 25.14
CA HIS A 917 -39.84 8.80 24.52
C HIS A 917 -39.24 9.07 23.13
N GLU A 918 -39.24 10.32 22.66
CA GLU A 918 -38.77 10.67 21.32
C GLU A 918 -37.24 10.75 21.26
N MET A 919 -36.64 9.97 20.36
CA MET A 919 -35.23 10.06 19.99
C MET A 919 -35.12 10.64 18.59
N ASN A 920 -34.42 11.75 18.42
CA ASN A 920 -34.28 12.43 17.13
C ASN A 920 -32.82 12.54 16.72
N LEU A 921 -32.55 12.63 15.41
CA LEU A 921 -31.21 12.86 14.89
C LEU A 921 -30.86 14.35 14.98
N PHE A 922 -29.65 14.63 15.44
CA PHE A 922 -29.05 15.96 15.48
C PHE A 922 -27.73 15.94 14.75
N ILE A 923 -27.40 17.07 14.12
CA ILE A 923 -26.11 17.29 13.48
C ILE A 923 -25.55 18.64 13.91
N ALA A 924 -24.25 18.69 14.18
CA ALA A 924 -23.55 19.90 14.57
C ALA A 924 -22.24 20.00 13.82
N LYS A 925 -21.81 21.23 13.59
CA LYS A 925 -20.44 21.51 13.17
C LYS A 925 -19.52 21.29 14.37
N TRP A 926 -18.51 20.46 14.17
CA TRP A 926 -17.50 20.17 15.17
C TRP A 926 -16.49 21.31 15.29
N VAL A 927 -16.08 21.62 16.51
CA VAL A 927 -15.04 22.59 16.84
C VAL A 927 -14.10 21.97 17.85
N GLU A 928 -12.80 21.94 17.53
CA GLU A 928 -11.75 21.48 18.45
C GLU A 928 -11.58 22.38 19.68
#